data_AF-A0A2U1MN49-F1
#
_entry.id   AF-A0A2U1MN49-F1
#
_cell.length_a   1.000
_cell.length_b   1.000
_cell.length_c   1.000
_cell.angle_alpha   90.00
_cell.angle_beta   90.00
_cell.angle_gamma   90.00
#
_symmetry.space_group_name_H-M   'P 1'
#
loop_
_entity.id
_entity.type
_entity.pdbx_description
1 polymer ?
#
loop_
_entity_poly.entity_id
_entity_poly.type
_entity_poly.pdbx_seq_one_letter_code
_entity_poly.pdbx_strand_id
1 'polypeptide(L)'
;MGLYKTSPVVKVGEKTGEVPGRIGSLGQVSGVLGCQWGDEGKGKLVDILAKHFDVVARCQGGANAGHTIYNSEGKKFALHLVPSGILNEDTMCVIGNGVVVHLPGLFKEIDGLESNGVSCKGRILVSDRAHLLFDYHQEVDGLREAELANSFIGTTKRGIGPCYSSKVIRNGIRVSDLRHMDTFADKLDLLLSDAAARFKGFKYTRDVLKEEVETYKRFAERLEPFICDTVYYMNESISQKKKILVEGGQATMLDIDFGTYPFVTSSSPSAGGICTGLGIAPRVIGDLVGVVTSPVVKVGEKTGEVPGRIGSLGQVSGVLGCQWGDEGKGKLVDILAKHFDVVARCQGGANAGHTIYNSEGKKFALHLVPSGILNEDTMCVIGNGVVVHLPGLFKEIDGLESNGVSCKGRILVSDRAHLLFDYHQEVDGLREAELANSFIGTTKRGIGPCYSSKVIRNGIRVSDLRHMDTFADKLDLLLSDAAARFKGFKYTRDVLKEEVETYKRFAERLEPFICDTVYYMNESISQKKKILVEGGQATMLDIDFGTYPFVTSSSPSAGGICTGLGIAPRVIGDLVGVVKAYTTRVGSGPFPTELLGNAGDLLRAAGHEFGTTTGRPRRCGWLDIVALKYVCQINGFTSLNLTKLDVLSDLPEIQLGVSYKHTDGTPMNSFPADLGDLEQSKVEYETMPGWNVDISSVRNYSDLPKAARLYVERIEQLVGVPVHYIGVGPGRDALIYK
;
A
#
# COMPACT_ATOMS: atom_id res chain seq x y z
N MET A 1 -3.74 -33.23 11.34
CA MET A 1 -3.99 -33.47 12.78
C MET A 1 -2.75 -33.01 13.54
N GLY A 2 -2.89 -32.00 14.40
CA GLY A 2 -1.89 -31.67 15.43
C GLY A 2 -1.07 -30.38 15.22
N LEU A 3 -1.35 -29.41 16.08
CA LEU A 3 -0.45 -28.34 16.59
C LEU A 3 -0.37 -27.02 15.83
N TYR A 4 -1.49 -26.28 15.76
CA TYR A 4 -1.44 -24.82 15.78
C TYR A 4 -0.99 -24.36 17.17
N LYS A 5 0.31 -24.17 17.35
CA LYS A 5 0.83 -23.47 18.54
C LYS A 5 0.78 -21.97 18.28
N THR A 6 0.19 -21.27 19.22
CA THR A 6 0.18 -19.81 19.33
C THR A 6 1.57 -19.21 19.12
N SER A 7 1.60 -18.03 18.49
CA SER A 7 2.83 -17.26 18.23
C SER A 7 3.72 -17.21 19.48
N PRO A 8 5.04 -17.48 19.36
CA PRO A 8 5.92 -17.52 20.52
C PRO A 8 6.01 -16.12 21.15
N VAL A 9 5.53 -15.98 22.39
CA VAL A 9 5.82 -14.82 23.24
C VAL A 9 7.27 -14.91 23.68
N VAL A 10 8.18 -14.32 22.91
CA VAL A 10 9.61 -14.25 23.26
C VAL A 10 9.84 -13.02 24.15
N LYS A 11 10.15 -13.25 25.43
CA LYS A 11 10.65 -12.21 26.33
C LYS A 11 12.11 -11.92 25.98
N VAL A 12 12.38 -10.70 25.52
CA VAL A 12 13.74 -10.16 25.33
C VAL A 12 14.13 -9.43 26.61
N GLY A 13 15.35 -9.64 27.12
CA GLY A 13 15.84 -9.02 28.36
C GLY A 13 16.07 -7.51 28.22
N GLU A 14 15.94 -6.78 29.33
CA GLU A 14 16.23 -5.33 29.37
C GLU A 14 17.75 -5.09 29.31
N LYS A 15 18.21 -4.28 28.34
CA LYS A 15 19.61 -3.89 28.24
C LYS A 15 19.93 -2.75 29.20
N THR A 16 20.62 -3.06 30.31
CA THR A 16 21.11 -2.08 31.29
C THR A 16 22.57 -1.72 31.03
N GLY A 17 22.82 -0.67 30.26
CA GLY A 17 24.17 -0.10 30.07
C GLY A 17 24.10 1.35 29.58
N GLU A 18 25.01 2.21 30.03
CA GLU A 18 25.08 3.61 29.57
C GLU A 18 25.32 3.67 28.06
N VAL A 19 24.34 4.20 27.33
CA VAL A 19 24.42 4.38 25.88
C VAL A 19 25.20 5.67 25.59
N PRO A 20 26.25 5.64 24.73
CA PRO A 20 27.00 6.84 24.38
C PRO A 20 26.08 7.97 23.89
N GLY A 21 26.32 9.21 24.36
CA GLY A 21 25.33 10.29 24.36
C GLY A 21 24.51 10.53 23.06
N ARG A 22 25.12 10.42 21.86
CA ARG A 22 24.40 10.58 20.58
C ARG A 22 23.61 9.36 20.12
N ILE A 23 23.96 8.16 20.57
CA ILE A 23 23.23 6.92 20.28
C ILE A 23 22.03 6.81 21.25
N GLY A 24 22.22 7.27 22.48
CA GLY A 24 21.15 7.33 23.49
C GLY A 24 20.02 8.27 23.08
N SER A 25 20.32 9.32 22.30
CA SER A 25 19.32 10.28 21.81
C SER A 25 18.50 9.81 20.61
N LEU A 26 18.82 8.65 20.00
CA LEU A 26 17.99 8.09 18.93
C LEU A 26 16.63 7.66 19.49
N GLY A 27 15.57 8.10 18.83
CA GLY A 27 14.18 7.81 19.13
C GLY A 27 13.84 6.34 19.02
N GLN A 28 12.59 6.03 19.36
CA GLN A 28 12.11 4.66 19.47
C GLN A 28 12.25 3.88 18.16
N VAL A 29 11.79 4.45 17.04
CA VAL A 29 11.96 3.88 15.71
C VAL A 29 12.90 4.75 14.90
N SER A 30 14.03 4.17 14.51
CA SER A 30 15.09 4.85 13.75
C SER A 30 15.37 4.10 12.45
N GLY A 31 15.56 4.81 11.33
CA GLY A 31 15.91 4.19 10.04
C GLY A 31 17.34 4.52 9.60
N VAL A 32 18.09 3.53 9.11
CA VAL A 32 19.37 3.71 8.42
C VAL A 32 19.16 3.52 6.92
N LEU A 33 19.25 4.61 6.17
CA LEU A 33 18.97 4.64 4.73
C LEU A 33 20.19 5.12 3.94
N GLY A 34 20.35 4.54 2.75
CA GLY A 34 21.37 4.95 1.81
C GLY A 34 20.89 6.18 1.04
N CYS A 35 21.74 7.19 0.94
CA CYS A 35 21.38 8.43 0.27
C CYS A 35 21.81 8.49 -1.20
N GLN A 36 22.61 7.52 -1.66
CA GLN A 36 23.11 7.45 -3.04
C GLN A 36 22.67 6.14 -3.70
N TRP A 37 23.62 5.31 -4.14
CA TRP A 37 23.43 4.18 -5.06
C TRP A 37 23.59 2.79 -4.42
N GLY A 38 23.78 2.68 -3.10
CA GLY A 38 23.67 1.40 -2.39
C GLY A 38 24.92 0.90 -1.66
N ASP A 39 26.11 1.44 -1.94
CA ASP A 39 27.38 1.05 -1.29
C ASP A 39 27.87 2.08 -0.25
N GLU A 40 26.96 2.56 0.60
CA GLU A 40 27.27 3.58 1.61
C GLU A 40 27.63 2.99 2.98
N GLY A 41 27.87 1.68 3.10
CA GLY A 41 28.22 1.04 4.37
C GLY A 41 27.08 0.93 5.39
N LYS A 42 25.82 0.91 4.93
CA LYS A 42 24.60 0.78 5.77
C LYS A 42 24.69 -0.37 6.77
N GLY A 43 25.02 -1.58 6.30
CA GLY A 43 25.12 -2.77 7.14
C GLY A 43 26.11 -2.62 8.30
N LYS A 44 27.24 -1.92 8.08
CA LYS A 44 28.22 -1.65 9.14
C LYS A 44 27.66 -0.69 10.20
N LEU A 45 26.96 0.36 9.77
CA LEU A 45 26.32 1.28 10.72
C LEU A 45 25.20 0.59 11.49
N VAL A 46 24.41 -0.24 10.83
CA VAL A 46 23.33 -1.00 11.49
C VAL A 46 23.90 -1.98 12.50
N ASP A 47 24.96 -2.72 12.17
CA ASP A 47 25.62 -3.64 13.11
C ASP A 47 26.10 -2.92 14.40
N ILE A 48 26.70 -1.73 14.26
CA ILE A 48 27.12 -0.91 15.41
C ILE A 48 25.92 -0.45 16.24
N LEU A 49 24.87 0.05 15.58
CA LEU A 49 23.69 0.59 16.26
C LEU A 49 22.86 -0.51 16.90
N ALA A 50 22.73 -1.68 16.28
CA ALA A 50 21.87 -2.80 16.70
C ALA A 50 22.10 -3.23 18.16
N LYS A 51 23.31 -3.04 18.71
CA LYS A 51 23.62 -3.24 20.13
C LYS A 51 22.67 -2.50 21.07
N HIS A 52 22.13 -1.37 20.64
CA HIS A 52 21.25 -0.49 21.40
C HIS A 52 19.77 -0.58 21.00
N PHE A 53 19.43 -1.55 20.16
CA PHE A 53 18.06 -1.78 19.70
C PHE A 53 17.62 -3.22 20.03
N ASP A 54 16.33 -3.37 20.29
CA ASP A 54 15.70 -4.66 20.60
C ASP A 54 15.33 -5.40 19.32
N VAL A 55 14.98 -4.64 18.27
CA VAL A 55 14.54 -5.16 16.97
C VAL A 55 15.33 -4.50 15.85
N VAL A 56 15.82 -5.29 14.89
CA VAL A 56 16.35 -4.81 13.62
C VAL A 56 15.50 -5.36 12.48
N ALA A 57 14.90 -4.49 11.69
CA ALA A 57 13.94 -4.86 10.67
C ALA A 57 14.39 -4.46 9.27
N ARG A 58 14.32 -5.39 8.31
CA ARG A 58 14.43 -5.09 6.88
C ARG A 58 13.03 -4.98 6.27
N CYS A 59 12.77 -3.88 5.57
CA CYS A 59 11.43 -3.48 5.16
C CYS A 59 11.12 -3.69 3.67
N GLN A 60 12.13 -3.68 2.80
CA GLN A 60 11.94 -3.82 1.34
C GLN A 60 13.16 -4.41 0.64
N GLY A 61 12.99 -4.71 -0.65
CA GLY A 61 13.99 -5.32 -1.52
C GLY A 61 13.91 -6.83 -1.46
N GLY A 62 15.01 -7.49 -1.78
CA GLY A 62 15.17 -8.93 -1.57
C GLY A 62 16.66 -9.26 -1.52
N ALA A 63 17.02 -10.43 -2.01
CA ALA A 63 18.40 -10.89 -2.00
C ALA A 63 19.35 -10.04 -2.88
N ASN A 64 18.88 -9.04 -3.62
CA ASN A 64 19.73 -8.11 -4.37
C ASN A 64 20.49 -7.10 -3.49
N ALA A 65 20.04 -6.87 -2.27
CA ALA A 65 20.80 -6.15 -1.27
C ALA A 65 21.91 -7.05 -0.71
N GLY A 66 23.10 -6.50 -0.45
CA GLY A 66 24.20 -7.24 0.17
C GLY A 66 24.90 -6.39 1.22
N HIS A 67 24.80 -6.79 2.49
CA HIS A 67 25.46 -6.13 3.60
C HIS A 67 26.59 -7.01 4.11
N THR A 68 27.82 -6.54 3.86
CA THR A 68 29.03 -7.17 4.40
C THR A 68 29.35 -6.58 5.75
N ILE A 69 29.44 -7.43 6.77
CA ILE A 69 29.83 -7.07 8.13
C ILE A 69 30.94 -8.00 8.63
N TYR A 70 31.66 -7.55 9.66
CA TYR A 70 32.76 -8.30 10.26
C TYR A 70 32.51 -8.41 11.76
N ASN A 71 32.60 -9.61 12.33
CA ASN A 71 32.50 -9.77 13.79
C ASN A 71 33.79 -9.26 14.48
N SER A 72 33.81 -9.31 15.82
CA SER A 72 34.97 -8.91 16.64
C SER A 72 36.25 -9.70 16.36
N GLU A 73 36.14 -10.88 15.77
CA GLU A 73 37.27 -11.75 15.39
C GLU A 73 37.76 -11.48 13.95
N GLY A 74 37.18 -10.49 13.26
CA GLY A 74 37.53 -10.16 11.87
C GLY A 74 36.93 -11.12 10.82
N LYS A 75 36.00 -11.98 11.23
CA LYS A 75 35.31 -12.92 10.34
C LYS A 75 34.23 -12.20 9.53
N LYS A 76 34.26 -12.41 8.21
CA LYS A 76 33.34 -11.77 7.25
C LYS A 76 32.01 -12.52 7.18
N PHE A 77 30.90 -11.78 7.27
CA PHE A 77 29.54 -12.24 7.00
C PHE A 77 28.94 -11.42 5.86
N ALA A 78 28.31 -12.08 4.89
CA ALA A 78 27.60 -11.43 3.79
C ALA A 78 26.11 -11.75 3.92
N LEU A 79 25.32 -10.73 4.25
CA LEU A 79 23.91 -10.87 4.55
C LEU A 79 23.05 -10.27 3.44
N HIS A 80 22.03 -10.99 3.01
CA HIS A 80 21.21 -10.68 1.83
C HIS A 80 19.73 -10.60 2.14
N LEU A 81 19.23 -11.46 3.02
CA LEU A 81 17.85 -11.43 3.53
C LEU A 81 17.80 -11.25 5.04
N VAL A 82 18.75 -11.85 5.78
CA VAL A 82 18.80 -11.70 7.23
C VAL A 82 19.29 -10.27 7.56
N PRO A 83 18.59 -9.54 8.45
CA PRO A 83 19.07 -8.25 8.93
C PRO A 83 20.43 -8.35 9.63
N SER A 84 21.26 -7.32 9.47
CA SER A 84 22.63 -7.28 10.01
C SER A 84 22.71 -7.29 11.53
N GLY A 85 21.61 -6.94 12.21
CA GLY A 85 21.47 -7.06 13.66
C GLY A 85 21.66 -8.48 14.22
N ILE A 86 21.62 -9.53 13.39
CA ILE A 86 21.68 -10.93 13.85
C ILE A 86 22.95 -11.28 14.62
N LEU A 87 24.05 -10.55 14.40
CA LEU A 87 25.30 -10.73 15.15
C LEU A 87 25.21 -10.29 16.63
N ASN A 88 24.15 -9.56 17.02
CA ASN A 88 23.94 -9.10 18.39
C ASN A 88 22.92 -10.00 19.09
N GLU A 89 23.36 -10.90 19.98
CA GLU A 89 22.56 -12.00 20.55
C GLU A 89 21.19 -11.59 21.11
N ASP A 90 21.08 -10.39 21.69
CA ASP A 90 19.85 -9.86 22.28
C ASP A 90 18.88 -9.20 21.28
N THR A 91 19.23 -9.16 19.99
CA THR A 91 18.45 -8.47 18.96
C THR A 91 17.57 -9.44 18.18
N MET A 92 16.28 -9.12 18.08
CA MET A 92 15.33 -9.79 17.19
C MET A 92 15.45 -9.23 15.77
N CYS A 93 15.57 -10.10 14.78
CA CYS A 93 15.64 -9.72 13.37
C CYS A 93 14.30 -9.95 12.68
N VAL A 94 13.79 -8.94 11.97
CA VAL A 94 12.50 -9.00 11.26
C VAL A 94 12.71 -8.82 9.76
N ILE A 95 12.15 -9.73 8.97
CA ILE A 95 12.00 -9.63 7.52
C ILE A 95 10.54 -9.24 7.24
N GLY A 96 10.33 -7.96 6.89
CA GLY A 96 9.01 -7.35 6.72
C GLY A 96 8.27 -7.76 5.45
N ASN A 97 6.99 -7.40 5.38
CA ASN A 97 6.09 -7.75 4.27
C ASN A 97 6.51 -7.16 2.92
N GLY A 98 7.26 -6.05 2.93
CA GLY A 98 7.75 -5.43 1.71
C GLY A 98 8.94 -6.16 1.07
N VAL A 99 9.52 -7.17 1.74
CA VAL A 99 10.65 -7.98 1.24
C VAL A 99 10.15 -9.14 0.36
N VAL A 100 10.84 -9.41 -0.75
CA VAL A 100 10.66 -10.64 -1.53
C VAL A 100 11.67 -11.71 -1.07
N VAL A 101 11.16 -12.87 -0.68
CA VAL A 101 11.94 -13.89 0.05
C VAL A 101 12.25 -15.07 -0.87
N HIS A 102 13.53 -15.26 -1.17
CA HIS A 102 14.04 -16.46 -1.84
C HIS A 102 14.41 -17.51 -0.80
N LEU A 103 13.59 -18.55 -0.62
CA LEU A 103 13.79 -19.54 0.45
C LEU A 103 15.12 -20.30 0.35
N PRO A 104 15.58 -20.78 -0.82
CA PRO A 104 16.90 -21.40 -0.93
C PRO A 104 18.03 -20.47 -0.47
N GLY A 105 17.95 -19.19 -0.86
CA GLY A 105 18.91 -18.16 -0.45
C GLY A 105 18.87 -17.86 1.04
N LEU A 106 17.67 -17.72 1.62
CA LEU A 106 17.48 -17.48 3.06
C LEU A 106 18.05 -18.63 3.89
N PHE A 107 17.74 -19.87 3.53
CA PHE A 107 18.22 -21.03 4.26
C PHE A 107 19.72 -21.21 4.15
N LYS A 108 20.31 -20.97 2.97
CA LYS A 108 21.76 -20.94 2.81
C LYS A 108 22.42 -19.90 3.72
N GLU A 109 21.80 -18.72 3.87
CA GLU A 109 22.28 -17.67 4.76
C GLU A 109 22.17 -18.08 6.25
N ILE A 110 21.06 -18.69 6.66
CA ILE A 110 20.86 -19.23 8.01
C ILE A 110 21.86 -20.34 8.32
N ASP A 111 22.03 -21.32 7.43
CA ASP A 111 22.99 -22.42 7.59
C ASP A 111 24.44 -21.90 7.68
N GLY A 112 24.74 -20.87 6.88
CA GLY A 112 26.00 -20.13 6.94
C GLY A 112 26.20 -19.44 8.29
N LEU A 113 25.17 -18.82 8.86
CA LEU A 113 25.26 -18.18 10.18
C LEU A 113 25.46 -19.22 11.30
N GLU A 114 24.68 -20.30 11.30
CA GLU A 114 24.71 -21.33 12.34
C GLU A 114 26.03 -22.11 12.34
N SER A 115 26.53 -22.50 11.15
CA SER A 115 27.86 -23.14 11.01
C SER A 115 29.01 -22.26 11.48
N ASN A 116 28.78 -20.94 11.56
CA ASN A 116 29.75 -19.97 12.03
C ASN A 116 29.49 -19.49 13.46
N GLY A 117 28.62 -20.17 14.22
CA GLY A 117 28.38 -19.94 15.64
C GLY A 117 27.31 -18.90 15.96
N VAL A 118 26.59 -18.37 14.97
CA VAL A 118 25.54 -17.36 15.18
C VAL A 118 24.18 -18.06 15.29
N SER A 119 23.54 -17.95 16.45
CA SER A 119 22.21 -18.54 16.69
C SER A 119 21.13 -17.78 15.93
N CYS A 120 20.38 -18.49 15.07
CA CYS A 120 19.28 -17.95 14.26
C CYS A 120 17.89 -18.29 14.79
N LYS A 121 17.74 -19.48 15.39
CA LYS A 121 16.45 -19.99 15.85
C LYS A 121 15.86 -19.11 16.96
N GLY A 122 14.62 -18.67 16.77
CA GLY A 122 13.93 -17.78 17.71
C GLY A 122 14.43 -16.33 17.69
N ARG A 123 15.29 -15.97 16.74
CA ARG A 123 15.86 -14.63 16.57
C ARG A 123 15.58 -14.01 15.20
N ILE A 124 14.90 -14.73 14.31
CA ILE A 124 14.49 -14.27 12.99
C ILE A 124 12.98 -14.46 12.88
N LEU A 125 12.28 -13.41 12.45
CA LEU A 125 10.87 -13.42 12.13
C LEU A 125 10.70 -13.07 10.64
N VAL A 126 9.92 -13.87 9.92
CA VAL A 126 9.59 -13.68 8.50
C VAL A 126 8.11 -13.38 8.39
N SER A 127 7.78 -12.29 7.70
CA SER A 127 6.41 -11.89 7.46
C SER A 127 5.64 -12.97 6.71
N ASP A 128 4.48 -13.36 7.24
CA ASP A 128 3.49 -14.18 6.54
C ASP A 128 2.94 -13.50 5.27
N ARG A 129 3.03 -12.17 5.18
CA ARG A 129 2.61 -11.34 4.04
C ARG A 129 3.72 -11.11 3.00
N ALA A 130 4.97 -11.49 3.28
CA ALA A 130 6.06 -11.37 2.32
C ALA A 130 5.81 -12.28 1.11
N HIS A 131 6.25 -11.84 -0.08
CA HIS A 131 6.09 -12.61 -1.31
C HIS A 131 7.28 -13.55 -1.51
N LEU A 132 7.00 -14.74 -2.02
CA LEU A 132 8.01 -15.74 -2.36
C LEU A 132 8.64 -15.42 -3.72
N LEU A 133 9.97 -15.43 -3.74
CA LEU A 133 10.78 -15.40 -4.93
C LEU A 133 11.23 -16.82 -5.25
N PHE A 134 11.02 -17.22 -6.50
CA PHE A 134 11.32 -18.56 -7.02
C PHE A 134 12.45 -18.52 -8.04
N ASP A 135 13.08 -19.66 -8.31
CA ASP A 135 14.18 -19.74 -9.28
C ASP A 135 13.72 -19.38 -10.71
N TYR A 136 12.48 -19.72 -11.07
CA TYR A 136 11.91 -19.30 -12.36
C TYR A 136 11.84 -17.77 -12.50
N HIS A 137 11.66 -17.02 -11.41
CA HIS A 137 11.69 -15.55 -11.47
C HIS A 137 13.09 -15.07 -11.86
N GLN A 138 14.15 -15.76 -11.41
CA GLN A 138 15.53 -15.44 -11.77
C GLN A 138 15.80 -15.74 -13.25
N GLU A 139 15.28 -16.87 -13.74
CA GLU A 139 15.35 -17.24 -15.15
C GLU A 139 14.63 -16.22 -16.04
N VAL A 140 13.40 -15.83 -15.68
CA VAL A 140 12.62 -14.79 -16.37
C VAL A 140 13.34 -13.43 -16.35
N ASP A 141 13.98 -13.06 -15.25
CA ASP A 141 14.79 -11.83 -15.15
C ASP A 141 15.94 -11.85 -16.17
N GLY A 142 16.63 -12.99 -16.27
CA GLY A 142 17.71 -13.21 -17.23
C GLY A 142 17.26 -13.20 -18.69
N LEU A 143 16.12 -13.85 -19.00
CA LEU A 143 15.55 -13.90 -20.35
C LEU A 143 15.12 -12.51 -20.83
N ARG A 144 14.47 -11.71 -19.96
CA ARG A 144 14.10 -10.33 -20.28
C ARG A 144 15.30 -9.46 -20.62
N GLU A 145 16.37 -9.53 -19.84
CA GLU A 145 17.61 -8.79 -20.14
C GLU A 145 18.22 -9.20 -21.49
N ALA A 146 18.13 -10.49 -21.84
CA ALA A 146 18.61 -10.96 -23.13
C ALA A 146 17.76 -10.45 -24.31
N GLU A 147 16.45 -10.30 -24.13
CA GLU A 147 15.53 -9.75 -25.14
C GLU A 147 15.76 -8.25 -25.39
N LEU A 148 16.21 -7.50 -24.38
CA LEU A 148 16.45 -6.05 -24.49
C LEU A 148 17.68 -5.68 -25.31
N ALA A 149 18.53 -6.63 -25.71
CA ALA A 149 19.74 -6.41 -26.51
C ALA A 149 20.58 -5.21 -26.03
N ASN A 150 20.61 -4.08 -26.76
CA ASN A 150 21.38 -2.87 -26.42
C ASN A 150 20.68 -1.95 -25.40
N SER A 151 19.44 -2.26 -25.00
CA SER A 151 18.61 -1.49 -24.07
C SER A 151 18.50 -2.17 -22.70
N PHE A 152 19.49 -2.99 -22.33
CA PHE A 152 19.51 -3.70 -21.05
C PHE A 152 19.54 -2.73 -19.86
N ILE A 153 18.78 -3.03 -18.81
CA ILE A 153 18.65 -2.16 -17.64
C ILE A 153 19.62 -2.53 -16.51
N GLY A 154 20.29 -3.68 -16.61
CA GLY A 154 21.35 -4.09 -15.68
C GLY A 154 20.83 -4.65 -14.36
N THR A 155 19.77 -5.46 -14.40
CA THR A 155 19.27 -6.21 -13.24
C THR A 155 20.34 -7.12 -12.64
N THR A 156 20.18 -7.44 -11.36
CA THR A 156 21.02 -8.43 -10.68
C THR A 156 20.73 -9.87 -11.12
N LYS A 157 19.75 -10.09 -12.01
CA LYS A 157 19.24 -11.42 -12.42
C LYS A 157 18.84 -12.31 -11.23
N ARG A 158 18.42 -11.67 -10.13
CA ARG A 158 17.99 -12.36 -8.90
C ARG A 158 16.47 -12.48 -8.82
N GLY A 159 15.72 -12.12 -9.87
CA GLY A 159 14.27 -12.31 -9.93
C GLY A 159 13.45 -11.27 -9.17
N ILE A 160 14.08 -10.18 -8.71
CA ILE A 160 13.43 -9.16 -7.88
C ILE A 160 12.30 -8.47 -8.66
N GLY A 161 12.60 -7.94 -9.84
CA GLY A 161 11.62 -7.26 -10.69
C GLY A 161 10.45 -8.18 -11.07
N PRO A 162 10.71 -9.38 -11.62
CA PRO A 162 9.66 -10.35 -11.89
C PRO A 162 8.80 -10.70 -10.66
N CYS A 163 9.38 -10.89 -9.48
CA CYS A 163 8.63 -11.21 -8.26
C CYS A 163 7.74 -10.04 -7.79
N TYR A 164 8.27 -8.81 -7.75
CA TYR A 164 7.45 -7.64 -7.48
C TYR A 164 6.37 -7.42 -8.54
N SER A 165 6.66 -7.76 -9.81
CA SER A 165 5.66 -7.73 -10.87
C SER A 165 4.51 -8.69 -10.57
N SER A 166 4.81 -9.93 -10.19
CA SER A 166 3.82 -10.92 -9.76
C SER A 166 2.98 -10.42 -8.57
N LYS A 167 3.62 -9.73 -7.61
CA LYS A 167 2.92 -9.03 -6.53
C LYS A 167 1.92 -8.01 -7.07
N VAL A 168 2.36 -6.99 -7.83
CA VAL A 168 1.46 -5.89 -8.24
C VAL A 168 0.38 -6.31 -9.23
N ILE A 169 0.60 -7.36 -10.02
CA ILE A 169 -0.44 -7.94 -10.88
C ILE A 169 -1.36 -8.93 -10.16
N ARG A 170 -1.12 -9.17 -8.86
CA ARG A 170 -1.94 -9.96 -7.92
C ARG A 170 -1.99 -11.47 -8.24
N ASN A 171 -0.89 -12.03 -8.75
CA ASN A 171 -0.72 -13.48 -8.94
C ASN A 171 0.51 -14.05 -8.22
N GLY A 172 1.31 -13.23 -7.55
CA GLY A 172 2.40 -13.67 -6.69
C GLY A 172 1.91 -14.49 -5.49
N ILE A 173 2.80 -15.34 -4.97
CA ILE A 173 2.55 -16.25 -3.85
C ILE A 173 3.15 -15.66 -2.59
N ARG A 174 2.42 -15.67 -1.48
CA ARG A 174 2.88 -15.19 -0.17
C ARG A 174 3.44 -16.32 0.69
N VAL A 175 4.22 -15.98 1.71
CA VAL A 175 4.71 -16.95 2.72
C VAL A 175 3.54 -17.70 3.37
N SER A 176 2.43 -17.02 3.66
CA SER A 176 1.22 -17.65 4.22
C SER A 176 0.63 -18.78 3.35
N ASP A 177 0.81 -18.69 2.02
CA ASP A 177 0.27 -19.69 1.08
C ASP A 177 0.93 -21.07 1.24
N LEU A 178 2.12 -21.14 1.83
CA LEU A 178 2.82 -22.40 2.13
C LEU A 178 2.08 -23.27 3.15
N ARG A 179 1.12 -22.70 3.89
CA ARG A 179 0.25 -23.46 4.81
C ARG A 179 -0.80 -24.29 4.06
N HIS A 180 -1.05 -23.98 2.79
CA HIS A 180 -2.12 -24.57 1.97
C HIS A 180 -1.55 -25.13 0.65
N MET A 181 -0.80 -26.23 0.75
CA MET A 181 0.00 -26.77 -0.36
C MET A 181 -0.78 -27.08 -1.64
N ASP A 182 -2.07 -27.43 -1.55
CA ASP A 182 -2.91 -27.65 -2.74
C ASP A 182 -3.12 -26.34 -3.50
N THR A 183 -3.53 -25.27 -2.80
CA THR A 183 -3.69 -23.94 -3.42
C THR A 183 -2.36 -23.33 -3.85
N PHE A 184 -1.27 -23.64 -3.15
CA PHE A 184 0.08 -23.24 -3.53
C PHE A 184 0.47 -23.86 -4.88
N ALA A 185 0.21 -25.15 -5.09
CA ALA A 185 0.52 -25.84 -6.34
C ALA A 185 -0.24 -25.23 -7.52
N ASP A 186 -1.53 -24.92 -7.36
CA ASP A 186 -2.34 -24.27 -8.39
C ASP A 186 -1.82 -22.87 -8.74
N LYS A 187 -1.46 -22.07 -7.72
CA LYS A 187 -0.88 -20.75 -7.93
C LYS A 187 0.47 -20.83 -8.66
N LEU A 188 1.30 -21.80 -8.31
CA LEU A 188 2.62 -22.00 -8.92
C LEU A 188 2.49 -22.48 -10.37
N ASP A 189 1.55 -23.38 -10.67
CA ASP A 189 1.23 -23.82 -12.04
C ASP A 189 0.87 -22.63 -12.92
N LEU A 190 -0.02 -21.76 -12.42
CA LEU A 190 -0.44 -20.56 -13.15
C LEU A 190 0.75 -19.64 -13.47
N LEU A 191 1.66 -19.44 -12.52
CA LEU A 191 2.84 -18.60 -12.69
C LEU A 191 3.84 -19.19 -13.70
N LEU A 192 4.13 -20.49 -13.61
CA LEU A 192 5.04 -21.18 -14.53
C LEU A 192 4.44 -21.27 -15.95
N SER A 193 3.14 -21.50 -16.05
CA SER A 193 2.40 -21.50 -17.32
C SER A 193 2.41 -20.12 -17.99
N ASP A 194 2.23 -19.04 -17.21
CA ASP A 194 2.33 -17.66 -17.69
C ASP A 194 3.73 -17.34 -18.24
N ALA A 195 4.77 -17.76 -17.52
CA ALA A 195 6.17 -17.60 -17.95
C ALA A 195 6.45 -18.38 -19.25
N ALA A 196 5.99 -19.64 -19.34
CA ALA A 196 6.16 -20.48 -20.52
C ALA A 196 5.41 -19.98 -21.75
N ALA A 197 4.25 -19.34 -21.55
CA ALA A 197 3.50 -18.72 -22.62
C ALA A 197 4.19 -17.47 -23.18
N ARG A 198 4.98 -16.77 -22.34
CA ARG A 198 5.59 -15.48 -22.67
C ARG A 198 7.02 -15.59 -23.19
N PHE A 199 7.88 -16.34 -22.51
CA PHE A 199 9.32 -16.29 -22.75
C PHE A 199 9.81 -17.47 -23.58
N LYS A 200 10.36 -17.17 -24.75
CA LYS A 200 11.01 -18.18 -25.60
C LYS A 200 12.24 -18.71 -24.87
N GLY A 201 12.27 -20.01 -24.61
CA GLY A 201 13.38 -20.68 -23.91
C GLY A 201 13.04 -21.13 -22.49
N PHE A 202 11.98 -20.58 -21.87
CA PHE A 202 11.49 -21.06 -20.59
C PHE A 202 10.75 -22.39 -20.78
N LYS A 203 11.23 -23.45 -20.14
CA LYS A 203 10.65 -24.80 -20.27
C LYS A 203 9.82 -25.14 -19.05
N TYR A 204 8.54 -25.41 -19.27
CA TYR A 204 7.61 -25.83 -18.23
C TYR A 204 7.00 -27.20 -18.54
N THR A 205 7.01 -28.10 -17.56
CA THR A 205 6.27 -29.36 -17.59
C THR A 205 5.62 -29.61 -16.23
N ARG A 206 4.59 -30.47 -16.21
CA ARG A 206 3.94 -30.88 -14.96
C ARG A 206 4.88 -31.60 -13.99
N ASP A 207 5.96 -32.22 -14.47
CA ASP A 207 6.93 -32.89 -13.60
C ASP A 207 7.84 -31.88 -12.90
N VAL A 208 8.21 -30.78 -13.58
CA VAL A 208 8.88 -29.63 -12.94
C VAL A 208 8.01 -29.05 -11.83
N LEU A 209 6.70 -28.87 -12.08
CA LEU A 209 5.77 -28.40 -11.03
C LEU A 209 5.79 -29.32 -9.80
N LYS A 210 5.70 -30.65 -10.00
CA LYS A 210 5.69 -31.60 -8.88
C LYS A 210 6.98 -31.53 -8.05
N GLU A 211 8.14 -31.42 -8.72
CA GLU A 211 9.44 -31.33 -8.04
C GLU A 211 9.57 -30.03 -7.23
N GLU A 212 9.15 -28.90 -7.80
CA GLU A 212 9.09 -27.61 -7.12
C GLU A 212 8.16 -27.67 -5.90
N VAL A 213 6.94 -28.21 -6.05
CA VAL A 213 5.97 -28.33 -4.95
C VAL A 213 6.53 -29.18 -3.80
N GLU A 214 7.15 -30.32 -4.09
CA GLU A 214 7.75 -31.17 -3.05
C GLU A 214 8.94 -30.49 -2.36
N THR A 215 9.71 -29.70 -3.10
CA THR A 215 10.80 -28.90 -2.54
C THR A 215 10.27 -27.81 -1.61
N TYR A 216 9.24 -27.07 -2.03
CA TYR A 216 8.63 -26.03 -1.21
C TYR A 216 7.86 -26.56 -0.01
N LYS A 217 7.33 -27.78 -0.07
CA LYS A 217 6.76 -28.47 1.09
C LYS A 217 7.79 -28.66 2.20
N ARG A 218 9.01 -29.10 1.87
CA ARG A 218 10.12 -29.23 2.82
C ARG A 218 10.57 -27.87 3.35
N PHE A 219 10.59 -26.85 2.50
CA PHE A 219 10.87 -25.49 2.92
C PHE A 219 9.81 -24.91 3.86
N ALA A 220 8.53 -25.21 3.64
CA ALA A 220 7.44 -24.78 4.51
C ALA A 220 7.62 -25.32 5.93
N GLU A 221 7.89 -26.63 6.09
CA GLU A 221 8.16 -27.26 7.38
C GLU A 221 9.35 -26.60 8.11
N ARG A 222 10.42 -26.28 7.36
CA ARG A 222 11.61 -25.61 7.91
C ARG A 222 11.36 -24.13 8.24
N LEU A 223 10.50 -23.45 7.48
CA LEU A 223 10.22 -22.02 7.62
C LEU A 223 9.24 -21.74 8.77
N GLU A 224 8.33 -22.66 9.08
CA GLU A 224 7.24 -22.46 10.05
C GLU A 224 7.67 -21.81 11.39
N PRO A 225 8.79 -22.20 12.03
CA PRO A 225 9.22 -21.57 13.28
C PRO A 225 9.62 -20.09 13.16
N PHE A 226 9.83 -19.60 11.95
CA PHE A 226 10.20 -18.22 11.63
C PHE A 226 9.00 -17.37 11.19
N ILE A 227 7.87 -17.98 10.79
CA ILE A 227 6.74 -17.23 10.23
C ILE A 227 6.01 -16.46 11.35
N CYS A 228 5.71 -15.18 11.10
CA CYS A 228 5.04 -14.31 12.05
C CYS A 228 4.16 -13.26 11.35
N ASP A 229 3.05 -12.87 11.98
CA ASP A 229 2.39 -11.59 11.66
C ASP A 229 3.30 -10.45 12.13
N THR A 230 4.23 -10.07 11.25
CA THR A 230 5.19 -9.01 11.51
C THR A 230 4.52 -7.64 11.70
N VAL A 231 3.34 -7.38 11.12
CA VAL A 231 2.64 -6.10 11.30
C VAL A 231 2.16 -5.98 12.74
N TYR A 232 1.55 -7.05 13.27
CA TYR A 232 1.19 -7.13 14.68
C TYR A 232 2.42 -7.03 15.59
N TYR A 233 3.47 -7.83 15.31
CA TYR A 233 4.69 -7.84 16.14
C TYR A 233 5.36 -6.45 16.23
N MET A 234 5.44 -5.72 15.12
CA MET A 234 6.07 -4.41 15.08
C MET A 234 5.24 -3.38 15.85
N ASN A 235 3.93 -3.35 15.68
CA ASN A 235 3.05 -2.43 16.40
C ASN A 235 2.99 -2.74 17.91
N GLU A 236 3.00 -4.01 18.30
CA GLU A 236 3.13 -4.42 19.71
C GLU A 236 4.49 -4.06 20.29
N SER A 237 5.57 -4.21 19.53
CA SER A 237 6.90 -3.79 19.98
C SER A 237 6.95 -2.27 20.20
N ILE A 238 6.27 -1.50 19.35
CA ILE A 238 6.13 -0.05 19.51
C ILE A 238 5.31 0.28 20.76
N SER A 239 4.17 -0.38 20.99
CA SER A 239 3.33 -0.15 22.18
C SER A 239 4.08 -0.48 23.49
N GLN A 240 4.95 -1.48 23.45
CA GLN A 240 5.82 -1.89 24.56
C GLN A 240 7.09 -1.04 24.71
N LYS A 241 7.23 0.06 23.97
CA LYS A 241 8.38 0.98 24.02
C LYS A 241 9.73 0.35 23.65
N LYS A 242 9.73 -0.77 22.91
CA LYS A 242 10.97 -1.36 22.37
C LYS A 242 11.62 -0.42 21.36
N LYS A 243 12.95 -0.40 21.33
CA LYS A 243 13.73 0.32 20.32
C LYS A 243 13.86 -0.51 19.05
N ILE A 244 13.44 0.07 17.92
CA ILE A 244 13.43 -0.54 16.60
C ILE A 244 14.38 0.21 15.65
N LEU A 245 15.29 -0.55 15.02
CA LEU A 245 16.19 -0.05 13.99
C LEU A 245 15.77 -0.62 12.63
N VAL A 246 15.50 0.24 11.66
CA VAL A 246 15.14 -0.16 10.31
C VAL A 246 16.37 -0.11 9.42
N GLU A 247 16.64 -1.23 8.76
CA GLU A 247 17.74 -1.43 7.84
C GLU A 247 17.25 -1.28 6.39
N GLY A 248 17.65 -0.19 5.73
CA GLY A 248 17.39 0.01 4.31
C GLY A 248 18.15 -1.00 3.46
N GLY A 249 17.43 -1.83 2.69
CA GLY A 249 18.06 -2.83 1.81
C GLY A 249 18.84 -2.19 0.65
N GLN A 250 18.35 -1.08 0.10
CA GLN A 250 19.01 -0.33 -0.97
C GLN A 250 18.98 1.17 -0.65
N ALA A 251 19.52 1.99 -1.55
CA ALA A 251 19.63 3.43 -1.37
C ALA A 251 18.59 4.21 -2.19
N THR A 252 18.33 5.45 -1.79
CA THR A 252 17.24 6.29 -2.29
C THR A 252 17.38 6.63 -3.78
N MET A 253 18.59 6.73 -4.36
CA MET A 253 18.74 6.97 -5.81
C MET A 253 18.43 5.74 -6.66
N LEU A 254 18.34 4.56 -6.04
CA LEU A 254 17.80 3.36 -6.68
C LEU A 254 16.28 3.23 -6.50
N ASP A 255 15.61 4.21 -5.90
CA ASP A 255 14.18 4.12 -5.64
C ASP A 255 13.36 4.13 -6.92
N ILE A 256 12.37 3.24 -7.00
CA ILE A 256 11.51 3.09 -8.18
C ILE A 256 10.78 4.38 -8.54
N ASP A 257 10.42 5.21 -7.57
CA ASP A 257 9.69 6.45 -7.78
C ASP A 257 10.63 7.65 -7.99
N PHE A 258 11.71 7.72 -7.20
CA PHE A 258 12.54 8.93 -7.10
C PHE A 258 13.89 8.84 -7.83
N GLY A 259 14.38 7.63 -8.10
CA GLY A 259 15.65 7.38 -8.77
C GLY A 259 15.65 7.62 -10.28
N THR A 260 16.78 7.33 -10.91
CA THR A 260 16.98 7.48 -12.36
C THR A 260 16.34 6.33 -13.13
N TYR A 261 15.03 6.39 -13.33
CA TYR A 261 14.30 5.35 -14.05
C TYR A 261 14.70 5.27 -15.53
N PRO A 262 14.89 4.05 -16.10
CA PRO A 262 14.59 2.74 -15.54
C PRO A 262 15.71 2.07 -14.72
N PHE A 263 16.85 2.73 -14.50
CA PHE A 263 18.05 2.21 -13.81
C PHE A 263 17.91 2.23 -12.27
N VAL A 264 16.83 1.61 -11.78
CA VAL A 264 16.41 1.59 -10.39
C VAL A 264 16.09 0.17 -9.93
N THR A 265 15.89 -0.02 -8.63
CA THR A 265 15.30 -1.25 -8.11
C THR A 265 13.78 -1.26 -8.31
N SER A 266 13.17 -2.43 -8.16
CA SER A 266 11.72 -2.63 -8.27
C SER A 266 10.97 -2.38 -6.96
N SER A 267 11.64 -1.80 -5.97
CA SER A 267 11.10 -1.50 -4.63
C SER A 267 11.31 -0.02 -4.26
N SER A 268 10.75 0.42 -3.12
CA SER A 268 10.94 1.78 -2.61
C SER A 268 11.90 1.78 -1.40
N PRO A 269 13.22 1.91 -1.58
CA PRO A 269 14.21 2.06 -0.52
C PRO A 269 14.13 3.39 0.24
N SER A 270 13.27 4.34 -0.16
CA SER A 270 13.06 5.60 0.55
C SER A 270 12.50 5.43 1.97
N ALA A 271 12.50 6.52 2.75
CA ALA A 271 11.87 6.55 4.07
C ALA A 271 10.37 6.25 4.04
N GLY A 272 9.68 6.58 2.95
CA GLY A 272 8.27 6.21 2.75
C GLY A 272 8.06 4.70 2.69
N GLY A 273 9.02 3.99 2.09
CA GLY A 273 9.01 2.52 1.98
C GLY A 273 8.99 1.81 3.32
N ILE A 274 9.60 2.39 4.37
CA ILE A 274 9.61 1.83 5.73
C ILE A 274 8.18 1.56 6.22
N CYS A 275 7.26 2.52 6.01
CA CYS A 275 5.89 2.43 6.47
C CYS A 275 5.15 1.28 5.75
N THR A 276 5.25 1.23 4.43
CA THR A 276 4.62 0.17 3.61
C THR A 276 5.26 -1.20 3.82
N GLY A 277 6.56 -1.25 4.15
CA GLY A 277 7.32 -2.50 4.28
C GLY A 277 7.22 -3.18 5.65
N LEU A 278 6.77 -2.47 6.69
CA LEU A 278 6.65 -2.95 8.07
C LEU A 278 5.24 -2.81 8.66
N GLY A 279 4.32 -2.10 8.00
CA GLY A 279 2.97 -1.86 8.51
C GLY A 279 2.95 -0.96 9.75
N ILE A 280 3.82 0.06 9.78
CA ILE A 280 3.90 1.03 10.88
C ILE A 280 3.54 2.43 10.40
N ALA A 281 2.91 3.21 11.29
CA ALA A 281 2.46 4.56 10.97
C ALA A 281 3.64 5.55 10.76
N PRO A 282 3.55 6.50 9.82
CA PRO A 282 4.60 7.50 9.59
C PRO A 282 5.05 8.26 10.85
N ARG A 283 4.10 8.59 11.74
CA ARG A 283 4.33 9.35 12.98
C ARG A 283 5.22 8.65 14.01
N VAL A 284 5.39 7.33 13.92
CA VAL A 284 6.23 6.57 14.87
C VAL A 284 7.71 6.64 14.52
N ILE A 285 8.05 7.06 13.29
CA ILE A 285 9.44 7.19 12.83
C ILE A 285 10.01 8.49 13.40
N GLY A 286 10.83 8.37 14.44
CA GLY A 286 11.45 9.51 15.11
C GLY A 286 12.66 10.04 14.35
N ASP A 287 13.60 9.14 14.01
CA ASP A 287 14.89 9.52 13.41
C ASP A 287 15.14 8.79 12.10
N LEU A 288 15.66 9.54 11.12
CA LEU A 288 16.17 9.00 9.87
C LEU A 288 17.65 9.36 9.78
N VAL A 289 18.50 8.34 9.93
CA VAL A 289 19.95 8.46 9.80
C VAL A 289 20.32 8.17 8.35
N GLY A 290 20.46 9.25 7.58
CA GLY A 290 21.02 9.16 6.23
C GLY A 290 22.53 8.94 6.30
N VAL A 291 23.04 7.94 5.59
CA VAL A 291 24.50 7.74 5.49
C VAL A 291 25.04 8.57 4.33
N VAL A 292 25.56 9.76 4.65
CA VAL A 292 26.15 10.75 3.71
C VAL A 292 27.11 11.69 4.45
N THR A 293 28.09 12.26 3.74
CA THR A 293 28.82 13.46 4.19
C THR A 293 27.87 14.67 4.21
N SER A 294 27.76 15.31 5.39
CA SER A 294 26.79 16.32 5.91
C SER A 294 26.34 17.51 5.03
N PRO A 295 25.35 18.37 5.47
CA PRO A 295 24.55 18.34 6.71
C PRO A 295 23.01 18.52 6.55
N VAL A 296 22.31 18.42 7.69
CA VAL A 296 20.86 18.27 7.94
C VAL A 296 20.19 19.58 8.42
N VAL A 297 18.88 19.73 8.17
CA VAL A 297 18.01 20.84 8.66
C VAL A 297 17.10 20.40 9.82
N LYS A 298 16.94 21.27 10.84
CA LYS A 298 16.05 21.11 12.01
C LYS A 298 14.70 21.81 11.82
N VAL A 299 13.66 21.31 12.49
CA VAL A 299 12.32 21.93 12.59
C VAL A 299 12.09 22.37 14.03
N GLY A 300 11.53 23.56 14.23
CA GLY A 300 11.19 24.13 15.54
C GLY A 300 9.68 24.12 15.85
N GLU A 301 9.36 24.14 17.14
CA GLU A 301 7.99 24.18 17.68
C GLU A 301 7.42 25.60 17.81
N LYS A 302 6.09 25.71 17.77
CA LYS A 302 5.34 26.89 18.24
C LYS A 302 4.06 26.51 18.97
N THR A 303 3.70 27.34 19.95
CA THR A 303 2.49 27.34 20.78
C THR A 303 1.52 28.44 20.34
N GLY A 304 0.20 28.23 20.50
CA GLY A 304 -0.84 29.26 20.37
C GLY A 304 -2.26 28.73 20.02
N GLU A 305 -3.26 29.26 20.74
CA GLU A 305 -4.75 29.16 20.67
C GLU A 305 -5.46 28.03 19.90
N VAL A 306 -6.44 27.40 20.57
CA VAL A 306 -7.21 26.24 20.09
C VAL A 306 -8.24 26.66 19.02
N PRO A 307 -8.03 26.32 17.73
CA PRO A 307 -9.02 26.56 16.68
C PRO A 307 -10.14 25.52 16.76
N GLY A 308 -11.28 25.76 16.12
CA GLY A 308 -12.27 24.71 15.85
C GLY A 308 -11.62 23.52 15.09
N ARG A 309 -12.21 22.31 15.17
CA ARG A 309 -11.62 21.03 14.69
C ARG A 309 -10.97 21.07 13.30
N ILE A 310 -11.50 21.86 12.37
CA ILE A 310 -10.94 22.02 11.03
C ILE A 310 -9.65 22.86 11.05
N GLY A 311 -9.63 23.94 11.84
CA GLY A 311 -8.46 24.80 11.98
C GLY A 311 -7.31 24.16 12.76
N SER A 312 -7.60 23.15 13.59
CA SER A 312 -6.59 22.39 14.35
C SER A 312 -5.81 21.37 13.52
N LEU A 313 -6.23 21.08 12.29
CA LEU A 313 -5.50 20.17 11.41
C LEU A 313 -4.10 20.72 11.10
N GLY A 314 -3.10 19.86 11.24
CA GLY A 314 -1.69 20.14 11.00
C GLY A 314 -1.40 20.50 9.53
N GLN A 315 -0.20 21.02 9.31
CA GLN A 315 0.22 21.56 8.01
C GLN A 315 0.02 20.57 6.86
N VAL A 316 0.46 19.31 7.03
CA VAL A 316 0.27 18.24 6.06
C VAL A 316 -0.69 17.23 6.66
N SER A 317 -1.95 17.27 6.23
CA SER A 317 -3.00 16.37 6.70
C SER A 317 -3.43 15.42 5.59
N GLY A 318 -4.07 14.31 5.93
CA GLY A 318 -4.52 13.32 4.93
C GLY A 318 -5.85 12.66 5.27
N VAL A 319 -6.60 12.29 4.24
CA VAL A 319 -7.87 11.57 4.34
C VAL A 319 -7.74 10.22 3.64
N LEU A 320 -7.79 9.13 4.41
CA LEU A 320 -7.63 7.76 3.90
C LEU A 320 -8.86 6.91 4.23
N GLY A 321 -9.11 5.88 3.42
CA GLY A 321 -10.23 4.97 3.64
C GLY A 321 -9.81 3.82 4.55
N CYS A 322 -10.68 3.42 5.47
CA CYS A 322 -10.38 2.38 6.45
C CYS A 322 -10.82 0.96 6.01
N GLN A 323 -11.75 0.83 5.07
CA GLN A 323 -12.41 -0.44 4.75
C GLN A 323 -12.05 -0.89 3.34
N TRP A 324 -13.02 -1.36 2.54
CA TRP A 324 -12.84 -1.83 1.16
C TRP A 324 -13.33 -0.81 0.12
N GLY A 325 -13.16 0.48 0.40
CA GLY A 325 -13.50 1.57 -0.53
C GLY A 325 -14.92 2.12 -0.34
N ASP A 326 -15.21 3.19 -1.07
CA ASP A 326 -16.52 3.85 -1.11
C ASP A 326 -17.04 4.35 0.25
N GLU A 327 -16.16 4.73 1.17
CA GLU A 327 -16.50 5.24 2.50
C GLU A 327 -16.94 6.72 2.48
N GLY A 328 -16.82 7.41 1.36
CA GLY A 328 -17.21 8.82 1.23
C GLY A 328 -16.07 9.83 1.47
N LYS A 329 -14.81 9.44 1.20
CA LYS A 329 -13.63 10.31 1.34
C LYS A 329 -13.77 11.65 0.61
N GLY A 330 -14.25 11.63 -0.63
CA GLY A 330 -14.38 12.82 -1.47
C GLY A 330 -15.19 13.94 -0.82
N LYS A 331 -16.29 13.60 -0.11
CA LYS A 331 -17.09 14.58 0.63
C LYS A 331 -16.27 15.27 1.71
N LEU A 332 -15.54 14.51 2.53
CA LEU A 332 -14.71 15.11 3.58
C LEU A 332 -13.59 15.96 2.98
N VAL A 333 -12.93 15.48 1.92
CA VAL A 333 -11.88 16.24 1.24
C VAL A 333 -12.41 17.56 0.69
N ASP A 334 -13.56 17.57 0.02
CA ASP A 334 -14.17 18.81 -0.49
C ASP A 334 -14.56 19.80 0.63
N ILE A 335 -15.00 19.31 1.79
CA ILE A 335 -15.31 20.15 2.95
C ILE A 335 -14.02 20.77 3.52
N LEU A 336 -12.98 19.95 3.70
CA LEU A 336 -11.72 20.38 4.30
C LEU A 336 -10.90 21.26 3.35
N ALA A 337 -10.96 21.03 2.03
CA ALA A 337 -10.13 21.71 1.02
C ALA A 337 -10.17 23.24 1.08
N LYS A 338 -11.28 23.84 1.57
CA LYS A 338 -11.38 25.29 1.83
C LYS A 338 -10.31 25.86 2.76
N HIS A 339 -9.65 25.01 3.55
CA HIS A 339 -8.65 25.38 4.54
C HIS A 339 -7.23 24.95 4.15
N PHE A 340 -7.05 24.48 2.91
CA PHE A 340 -5.78 23.97 2.41
C PHE A 340 -5.41 24.63 1.08
N ASP A 341 -4.14 25.01 0.95
CA ASP A 341 -3.60 25.62 -0.26
C ASP A 341 -3.42 24.59 -1.38
N VAL A 342 -3.14 23.34 -1.00
CA VAL A 342 -2.87 22.23 -1.93
C VAL A 342 -3.71 21.01 -1.56
N VAL A 343 -4.36 20.39 -2.54
CA VAL A 343 -4.98 19.06 -2.42
C VAL A 343 -4.30 18.09 -3.37
N ALA A 344 -3.68 17.05 -2.83
CA ALA A 344 -2.83 16.14 -3.59
C ALA A 344 -3.33 14.70 -3.56
N ARG A 345 -3.39 14.04 -4.72
CA ARG A 345 -3.63 12.60 -4.85
C ARG A 345 -2.29 11.87 -5.00
N CYS A 346 -2.05 10.87 -4.17
CA CYS A 346 -0.74 10.22 -4.08
C CYS A 346 -0.63 8.87 -4.80
N GLN A 347 -1.73 8.12 -4.97
CA GLN A 347 -1.71 6.73 -5.44
C GLN A 347 -2.97 6.38 -6.26
N GLY A 348 -2.92 5.22 -6.91
CA GLY A 348 -4.03 4.68 -7.69
C GLY A 348 -4.13 5.31 -9.08
N GLY A 349 -5.32 5.31 -9.65
CA GLY A 349 -5.61 5.96 -10.93
C GLY A 349 -7.10 6.24 -11.07
N ALA A 350 -7.62 6.19 -12.30
CA ALA A 350 -9.04 6.42 -12.59
C ALA A 350 -10.00 5.32 -12.06
N ASN A 351 -9.50 4.38 -11.26
CA ASN A 351 -10.28 3.35 -10.58
C ASN A 351 -10.85 3.80 -9.23
N ALA A 352 -10.39 4.93 -8.70
CA ALA A 352 -11.04 5.61 -7.58
C ALA A 352 -12.09 6.59 -8.13
N GLY A 353 -13.29 6.59 -7.56
CA GLY A 353 -14.37 7.50 -7.94
C GLY A 353 -14.87 8.26 -6.72
N HIS A 354 -14.73 9.58 -6.74
CA HIS A 354 -15.21 10.46 -5.69
C HIS A 354 -16.38 11.29 -6.20
N THR A 355 -17.55 11.08 -5.59
CA THR A 355 -18.73 11.90 -5.84
C THR A 355 -18.80 13.00 -4.80
N ILE A 356 -18.86 14.25 -5.27
CA ILE A 356 -19.02 15.44 -4.43
C ILE A 356 -20.17 16.30 -4.95
N TYR A 357 -20.71 17.15 -4.09
CA TYR A 357 -21.81 18.06 -4.40
C TYR A 357 -21.39 19.48 -4.07
N ASN A 358 -21.58 20.42 -5.00
CA ASN A 358 -21.35 21.83 -4.72
C ASN A 358 -22.47 22.40 -3.81
N SER A 359 -22.37 23.69 -3.48
CA SER A 359 -23.36 24.40 -2.65
C SER A 359 -24.77 24.45 -3.25
N GLU A 360 -24.91 24.33 -4.56
CA GLU A 360 -26.19 24.31 -5.28
C GLU A 360 -26.77 22.89 -5.40
N GLY A 361 -26.09 21.87 -4.86
CA GLY A 361 -26.48 20.47 -4.97
C GLY A 361 -26.11 19.81 -6.31
N LYS A 362 -25.33 20.47 -7.16
CA LYS A 362 -24.84 19.90 -8.42
C LYS A 362 -23.80 18.81 -8.13
N LYS A 363 -24.03 17.63 -8.72
CA LYS A 363 -23.20 16.44 -8.56
C LYS A 363 -21.98 16.49 -9.49
N PHE A 364 -20.80 16.24 -8.94
CA PHE A 364 -19.55 16.05 -9.68
C PHE A 364 -18.97 14.67 -9.37
N ALA A 365 -18.56 13.94 -10.41
CA ALA A 365 -17.94 12.62 -10.29
C ALA A 365 -16.48 12.71 -10.76
N LEU A 366 -15.57 12.72 -9.80
CA LEU A 366 -14.13 12.85 -10.01
C LEU A 366 -13.45 11.49 -9.97
N HIS A 367 -12.40 11.34 -10.76
CA HIS A 367 -11.60 10.12 -10.85
C HIS A 367 -10.13 10.41 -10.59
N LEU A 368 -9.44 11.12 -11.49
CA LEU A 368 -8.03 11.48 -11.35
C LEU A 368 -7.85 12.84 -10.68
N VAL A 369 -8.72 13.80 -11.01
CA VAL A 369 -8.63 15.16 -10.47
C VAL A 369 -8.97 15.14 -8.98
N PRO A 370 -8.11 15.69 -8.10
CA PRO A 370 -8.42 15.79 -6.67
C PRO A 370 -9.73 16.54 -6.39
N SER A 371 -10.43 16.11 -5.34
CA SER A 371 -11.74 16.63 -4.92
C SER A 371 -11.72 18.09 -4.45
N GLY A 372 -10.52 18.63 -4.19
CA GLY A 372 -10.31 20.04 -3.90
C GLY A 372 -10.62 21.00 -5.05
N ILE A 373 -10.75 20.51 -6.30
CA ILE A 373 -10.87 21.34 -7.51
C ILE A 373 -12.06 22.31 -7.51
N LEU A 374 -13.10 22.03 -6.70
CA LEU A 374 -14.25 22.93 -6.54
C LEU A 374 -13.94 24.20 -5.71
N ASN A 375 -12.77 24.29 -5.08
CA ASN A 375 -12.36 25.45 -4.28
C ASN A 375 -11.32 26.26 -5.07
N GLU A 376 -11.71 27.44 -5.55
CA GLU A 376 -10.97 28.23 -6.57
C GLU A 376 -9.50 28.51 -6.18
N ASP A 377 -9.23 28.74 -4.90
CA ASP A 377 -7.89 29.05 -4.38
C ASP A 377 -7.00 27.81 -4.13
N THR A 378 -7.54 26.60 -4.30
CA THR A 378 -6.82 25.35 -4.04
C THR A 378 -6.08 24.88 -5.30
N MET A 379 -4.79 24.59 -5.15
CA MET A 379 -3.99 23.88 -6.17
C MET A 379 -4.21 22.37 -6.05
N CYS A 380 -4.59 21.72 -7.14
CA CYS A 380 -4.70 20.26 -7.22
C CYS A 380 -3.40 19.64 -7.75
N VAL A 381 -2.92 18.59 -7.10
CA VAL A 381 -1.69 17.87 -7.49
C VAL A 381 -1.99 16.39 -7.73
N ILE A 382 -1.58 15.87 -8.88
CA ILE A 382 -1.54 14.45 -9.21
C ILE A 382 -0.09 13.99 -9.04
N GLY A 383 0.17 13.26 -7.95
CA GLY A 383 1.51 12.84 -7.53
C GLY A 383 2.14 11.73 -8.37
N ASN A 384 3.43 11.48 -8.14
CA ASN A 384 4.22 10.49 -8.88
C ASN A 384 3.74 9.04 -8.68
N GLY A 385 3.05 8.74 -7.57
CA GLY A 385 2.51 7.41 -7.31
C GLY A 385 1.23 7.09 -8.09
N VAL A 386 0.64 8.07 -8.80
CA VAL A 386 -0.57 7.89 -9.62
C VAL A 386 -0.22 7.32 -10.99
N VAL A 387 -1.07 6.43 -11.51
CA VAL A 387 -1.07 6.00 -12.92
C VAL A 387 -2.11 6.78 -13.72
N VAL A 388 -1.65 7.55 -14.71
CA VAL A 388 -2.45 8.57 -15.40
C VAL A 388 -2.89 8.08 -16.77
N HIS A 389 -4.21 7.93 -16.95
CA HIS A 389 -4.83 7.69 -18.25
C HIS A 389 -5.18 9.04 -18.90
N LEU A 390 -4.40 9.48 -19.88
CA LEU A 390 -4.58 10.82 -20.48
C LEU A 390 -5.95 11.03 -21.15
N PRO A 391 -6.49 10.07 -21.94
CA PRO A 391 -7.84 10.22 -22.48
C PRO A 391 -8.89 10.42 -21.37
N GLY A 392 -8.77 9.67 -20.27
CA GLY A 392 -9.65 9.79 -19.11
C GLY A 392 -9.49 11.13 -18.38
N LEU A 393 -8.26 11.58 -18.16
CA LEU A 393 -7.95 12.86 -17.51
C LEU A 393 -8.52 14.03 -18.31
N PHE A 394 -8.30 14.07 -19.62
CA PHE A 394 -8.79 15.15 -20.45
C PHE A 394 -10.31 15.17 -20.56
N LYS A 395 -10.95 14.00 -20.66
CA LYS A 395 -12.42 13.92 -20.58
C LYS A 395 -12.96 14.45 -19.26
N GLU A 396 -12.26 14.19 -18.16
CA GLU A 396 -12.62 14.71 -16.83
C GLU A 396 -12.44 16.23 -16.74
N ILE A 397 -11.33 16.78 -17.25
CA ILE A 397 -11.08 18.23 -17.32
C ILE A 397 -12.13 18.93 -18.21
N ASP A 398 -12.40 18.41 -19.41
CA ASP A 398 -13.41 18.95 -20.33
C ASP A 398 -14.82 18.93 -19.67
N GLY A 399 -15.11 17.86 -18.93
CA GLY A 399 -16.33 17.74 -18.13
C GLY A 399 -16.42 18.78 -17.03
N LEU A 400 -15.32 19.10 -16.34
CA LEU A 400 -15.29 20.14 -15.30
C LEU A 400 -15.46 21.54 -15.89
N GLU A 401 -14.74 21.86 -16.96
CA GLU A 401 -14.76 23.19 -17.58
C GLU A 401 -16.12 23.49 -18.21
N SER A 402 -16.73 22.52 -18.91
CA SER A 402 -18.11 22.64 -19.43
C SER A 402 -19.17 22.82 -18.33
N ASN A 403 -18.84 22.44 -17.09
CA ASN A 403 -19.70 22.60 -15.92
C ASN A 403 -19.38 23.83 -15.07
N GLY A 404 -18.50 24.73 -15.55
CA GLY A 404 -18.18 26.01 -14.93
C GLY A 404 -16.97 26.00 -13.99
N VAL A 405 -16.25 24.89 -13.88
CA VAL A 405 -15.08 24.77 -13.00
C VAL A 405 -13.80 24.96 -13.82
N SER A 406 -13.11 26.09 -13.65
CA SER A 406 -11.86 26.34 -14.37
C SER A 406 -10.74 25.44 -13.86
N CYS A 407 -10.11 24.67 -14.75
CA CYS A 407 -8.97 23.81 -14.43
C CYS A 407 -7.61 24.48 -14.73
N LYS A 408 -7.62 25.57 -15.51
CA LYS A 408 -6.41 26.22 -16.02
C LYS A 408 -5.53 26.75 -14.89
N GLY A 409 -4.28 26.29 -14.83
CA GLY A 409 -3.30 26.72 -13.82
C GLY A 409 -3.62 26.25 -12.39
N ARG A 410 -4.55 25.30 -12.23
CA ARG A 410 -5.00 24.78 -10.92
C ARG A 410 -4.79 23.27 -10.76
N ILE A 411 -4.24 22.61 -11.78
CA ILE A 411 -3.91 21.19 -11.75
C ILE A 411 -2.44 21.05 -12.12
N LEU A 412 -1.68 20.34 -11.30
CA LEU A 412 -0.30 19.94 -11.55
C LEU A 412 -0.25 18.41 -11.69
N VAL A 413 0.44 17.94 -12.72
CA VAL A 413 0.66 16.51 -13.00
C VAL A 413 2.14 16.22 -12.87
N SER A 414 2.47 15.23 -12.04
CA SER A 414 3.85 14.78 -11.85
C SER A 414 4.46 14.33 -13.16
N ASP A 415 5.63 14.89 -13.48
CA ASP A 415 6.51 14.40 -14.55
C ASP A 415 6.96 12.94 -14.32
N ARG A 416 6.98 12.48 -13.06
CA ARG A 416 7.35 11.11 -12.65
C ARG A 416 6.18 10.13 -12.61
N ALA A 417 4.93 10.58 -12.76
CA ALA A 417 3.78 9.67 -12.83
C ALA A 417 3.87 8.77 -14.07
N HIS A 418 3.38 7.53 -13.95
CA HIS A 418 3.38 6.59 -15.07
C HIS A 418 2.14 6.76 -15.94
N LEU A 419 2.30 6.56 -17.25
CA LEU A 419 1.21 6.62 -18.21
C LEU A 419 0.46 5.28 -18.27
N LEU A 420 -0.85 5.36 -18.09
CA LEU A 420 -1.77 4.26 -18.34
C LEU A 420 -2.30 4.42 -19.76
N PHE A 421 -1.87 3.54 -20.66
CA PHE A 421 -2.39 3.40 -22.03
C PHE A 421 -3.65 2.53 -22.15
N ASP A 422 -4.34 2.65 -23.29
CA ASP A 422 -5.53 1.84 -23.57
C ASP A 422 -5.21 0.33 -23.68
N TYR A 423 -4.03 -0.04 -24.18
CA TYR A 423 -3.60 -1.44 -24.20
C TYR A 423 -3.53 -2.05 -22.79
N HIS A 424 -3.20 -1.27 -21.75
CA HIS A 424 -3.23 -1.78 -20.38
C HIS A 424 -4.64 -2.19 -19.97
N GLN A 425 -5.66 -1.46 -20.41
CA GLN A 425 -7.06 -1.79 -20.13
C GLN A 425 -7.47 -3.08 -20.83
N GLU A 426 -7.05 -3.25 -22.09
CA GLU A 426 -7.27 -4.49 -22.85
C GLU A 426 -6.58 -5.68 -22.18
N VAL A 427 -5.31 -5.54 -21.80
CA VAL A 427 -4.53 -6.57 -21.08
C VAL A 427 -5.17 -6.95 -19.74
N ASP A 428 -5.68 -5.98 -18.97
CA ASP A 428 -6.42 -6.22 -17.72
C ASP A 428 -7.68 -7.07 -17.99
N GLY A 429 -8.40 -6.77 -19.07
CA GLY A 429 -9.56 -7.54 -19.51
C GLY A 429 -9.24 -8.97 -19.97
N LEU A 430 -8.17 -9.13 -20.76
CA LEU A 430 -7.70 -10.43 -21.25
C LEU A 430 -7.25 -11.33 -20.09
N ARG A 431 -6.54 -10.77 -19.12
CA ARG A 431 -6.10 -11.51 -17.94
C ARG A 431 -7.26 -11.97 -17.08
N GLU A 432 -8.25 -11.11 -16.81
CA GLU A 432 -9.45 -11.54 -16.09
C GLU A 432 -10.15 -12.69 -16.84
N ALA A 433 -10.23 -12.64 -18.18
CA ALA A 433 -10.85 -13.71 -18.96
C ALA A 433 -10.10 -15.06 -18.87
N GLU A 434 -8.78 -15.05 -18.70
CA GLU A 434 -7.97 -16.27 -18.49
C GLU A 434 -8.18 -16.88 -17.10
N LEU A 435 -8.55 -16.09 -16.09
CA LEU A 435 -8.66 -16.52 -14.69
C LEU A 435 -9.89 -17.41 -14.37
N ALA A 436 -10.76 -17.69 -15.35
CA ALA A 436 -11.92 -18.58 -15.23
C ALA A 436 -12.67 -18.46 -13.89
N ASN A 437 -12.57 -19.42 -12.96
CA ASN A 437 -13.33 -19.40 -11.69
C ASN A 437 -12.70 -18.51 -10.59
N SER A 438 -11.53 -17.93 -10.82
CA SER A 438 -10.74 -17.17 -9.84
C SER A 438 -10.67 -15.67 -10.16
N PHE A 439 -11.77 -15.10 -10.69
CA PHE A 439 -11.84 -13.67 -11.01
C PHE A 439 -11.54 -12.79 -9.79
N ILE A 440 -10.62 -11.84 -9.96
CA ILE A 440 -10.33 -10.80 -8.95
C ILE A 440 -11.47 -9.77 -8.93
N GLY A 441 -12.13 -9.57 -10.07
CA GLY A 441 -13.18 -8.57 -10.23
C GLY A 441 -12.59 -7.18 -10.45
N THR A 442 -11.56 -7.08 -11.30
CA THR A 442 -10.92 -5.79 -11.58
C THR A 442 -11.89 -4.81 -12.24
N THR A 443 -11.56 -3.53 -12.18
CA THR A 443 -12.34 -2.48 -12.86
C THR A 443 -12.10 -2.48 -14.37
N LYS A 444 -11.20 -3.34 -14.89
CA LYS A 444 -10.73 -3.37 -16.28
C LYS A 444 -10.23 -2.01 -16.76
N ARG A 445 -9.58 -1.29 -15.85
CA ARG A 445 -9.05 0.06 -16.07
C ARG A 445 -7.55 0.05 -16.32
N GLY A 446 -6.90 -1.11 -16.35
CA GLY A 446 -5.46 -1.20 -16.67
C GLY A 446 -4.52 -0.84 -15.51
N ILE A 447 -5.04 -0.71 -14.29
CA ILE A 447 -4.26 -0.28 -13.12
C ILE A 447 -3.15 -1.28 -12.81
N GLY A 448 -3.49 -2.58 -12.70
CA GLY A 448 -2.53 -3.63 -12.42
C GLY A 448 -1.45 -3.74 -13.50
N PRO A 449 -1.81 -3.86 -14.79
CA PRO A 449 -0.83 -3.87 -15.88
C PRO A 449 0.09 -2.63 -15.89
N CYS A 450 -0.44 -1.42 -15.64
CA CYS A 450 0.38 -0.21 -15.62
C CYS A 450 1.39 -0.21 -14.45
N TYR A 451 0.98 -0.59 -13.23
CA TYR A 451 1.90 -0.79 -12.11
C TYR A 451 2.91 -1.92 -12.37
N SER A 452 2.52 -2.97 -13.11
CA SER A 452 3.44 -4.01 -13.58
C SER A 452 4.55 -3.43 -14.44
N SER A 453 4.21 -2.59 -15.42
CA SER A 453 5.20 -1.95 -16.29
C SER A 453 6.13 -1.02 -15.51
N LYS A 454 5.60 -0.29 -14.50
CA LYS A 454 6.42 0.48 -13.55
C LYS A 454 7.44 -0.42 -12.84
N VAL A 455 7.00 -1.53 -12.26
CA VAL A 455 7.82 -2.44 -11.45
C VAL A 455 8.85 -3.23 -12.26
N ILE A 456 8.50 -3.63 -13.48
CA ILE A 456 9.41 -4.25 -14.45
C ILE A 456 10.42 -3.22 -15.00
N ARG A 457 10.12 -1.92 -14.88
CA ARG A 457 10.93 -0.79 -15.35
C ARG A 457 10.96 -0.64 -16.87
N ASN A 458 9.86 -1.01 -17.53
CA ASN A 458 9.64 -0.74 -18.96
C ASN A 458 8.48 0.24 -19.22
N GLY A 459 7.72 0.61 -18.19
CA GLY A 459 6.63 1.59 -18.31
C GLY A 459 7.11 2.99 -18.67
N ILE A 460 6.26 3.75 -19.34
CA ILE A 460 6.54 5.13 -19.77
C ILE A 460 5.99 6.11 -18.73
N ARG A 461 6.73 7.18 -18.44
CA ARG A 461 6.33 8.27 -17.54
C ARG A 461 5.85 9.50 -18.29
N VAL A 462 5.19 10.41 -17.58
CA VAL A 462 4.76 11.70 -18.13
C VAL A 462 5.93 12.48 -18.72
N SER A 463 7.11 12.47 -18.09
CA SER A 463 8.31 13.14 -18.59
C SER A 463 8.74 12.66 -19.99
N ASP A 464 8.46 11.40 -20.35
CA ASP A 464 8.84 10.85 -21.64
C ASP A 464 8.06 11.48 -22.81
N LEU A 465 6.92 12.12 -22.54
CA LEU A 465 6.14 12.85 -23.56
C LEU A 465 6.87 14.08 -24.10
N ARG A 466 7.89 14.58 -23.38
CA ARG A 466 8.78 15.65 -23.86
C ARG A 466 9.84 15.14 -24.84
N HIS A 467 9.97 13.82 -24.98
CA HIS A 467 10.99 13.16 -25.80
C HIS A 467 10.33 12.24 -26.84
N MET A 468 9.50 12.83 -27.70
CA MET A 468 8.76 12.11 -28.74
C MET A 468 9.67 11.42 -29.77
N ASP A 469 10.95 11.80 -29.83
CA ASP A 469 12.01 11.14 -30.60
C ASP A 469 12.32 9.72 -30.09
N THR A 470 12.14 9.45 -28.80
CA THR A 470 12.36 8.11 -28.19
C THR A 470 11.07 7.41 -27.78
N PHE A 471 9.94 8.13 -27.77
CA PHE A 471 8.66 7.63 -27.28
C PHE A 471 8.14 6.43 -28.08
N ALA A 472 8.29 6.44 -29.41
CA ALA A 472 7.83 5.36 -30.27
C ALA A 472 8.49 4.02 -29.95
N ASP A 473 9.82 4.01 -29.74
CA ASP A 473 10.57 2.80 -29.41
C ASP A 473 10.18 2.24 -28.03
N LYS A 474 9.96 3.13 -27.05
CA LYS A 474 9.47 2.74 -25.71
C LYS A 474 8.08 2.13 -25.78
N LEU A 475 7.19 2.70 -26.58
CA LEU A 475 5.82 2.21 -26.73
C LEU A 475 5.78 0.88 -27.51
N ASP A 476 6.60 0.73 -28.55
CA ASP A 476 6.75 -0.52 -29.30
C ASP A 476 7.15 -1.68 -28.37
N LEU A 477 8.11 -1.45 -27.47
CA LEU A 477 8.52 -2.45 -26.48
C LEU A 477 7.35 -2.93 -25.62
N LEU A 478 6.51 -2.02 -25.16
CA LEU A 478 5.34 -2.33 -24.32
C LEU A 478 4.25 -3.10 -25.09
N LEU A 479 3.93 -2.66 -26.31
CA LEU A 479 2.93 -3.31 -27.15
C LEU A 479 3.40 -4.69 -27.63
N SER A 480 4.68 -4.81 -27.97
CA SER A 480 5.32 -6.08 -28.34
C SER A 480 5.30 -7.08 -27.18
N ASP A 481 5.57 -6.62 -25.96
CA ASP A 481 5.50 -7.43 -24.75
C ASP A 481 4.08 -7.95 -24.49
N ALA A 482 3.06 -7.09 -24.65
CA ALA A 482 1.66 -7.49 -24.54
C ALA A 482 1.27 -8.51 -25.62
N ALA A 483 1.69 -8.32 -26.87
CA ALA A 483 1.41 -9.22 -27.99
C ALA A 483 2.08 -10.59 -27.83
N ALA A 484 3.30 -10.62 -27.26
CA ALA A 484 4.00 -11.87 -26.97
C ALA A 484 3.27 -12.70 -25.92
N ARG A 485 2.69 -12.05 -24.89
CA ARG A 485 1.98 -12.74 -23.81
C ARG A 485 0.55 -13.14 -24.18
N PHE A 486 -0.21 -12.27 -24.86
CA PHE A 486 -1.63 -12.48 -25.08
C PHE A 486 -1.94 -12.64 -26.57
N LYS A 487 -2.25 -13.86 -26.99
CA LYS A 487 -2.65 -14.16 -28.39
C LYS A 487 -3.88 -13.36 -28.86
N GLY A 488 -4.72 -12.92 -27.92
CA GLY A 488 -5.89 -12.09 -28.19
C GLY A 488 -5.57 -10.61 -28.44
N PHE A 489 -4.37 -10.15 -28.07
CA PHE A 489 -3.94 -8.77 -28.25
C PHE A 489 -3.41 -8.55 -29.66
N LYS A 490 -4.07 -7.67 -30.43
CA LYS A 490 -3.72 -7.40 -31.83
C LYS A 490 -2.76 -6.23 -31.92
N TYR A 491 -1.49 -6.52 -32.16
CA TYR A 491 -0.47 -5.51 -32.37
C TYR A 491 -0.05 -5.41 -33.85
N THR A 492 -0.03 -4.19 -34.39
CA THR A 492 0.53 -3.88 -35.72
C THR A 492 1.31 -2.58 -35.68
N ARG A 493 2.18 -2.36 -36.67
CA ARG A 493 2.93 -1.09 -36.81
C ARG A 493 2.02 0.12 -37.04
N ASP A 494 0.83 -0.07 -37.61
CA ASP A 494 -0.10 1.04 -37.82
C ASP A 494 -0.78 1.44 -36.51
N VAL A 495 -1.12 0.48 -35.64
CA VAL A 495 -1.56 0.76 -34.26
C VAL A 495 -0.52 1.58 -33.50
N LEU A 496 0.77 1.20 -33.59
CA LEU A 496 1.86 1.96 -32.97
C LEU A 496 1.89 3.42 -33.46
N LYS A 497 1.82 3.63 -34.79
CA LYS A 497 1.83 4.99 -35.36
C LYS A 497 0.65 5.82 -34.89
N GLU A 498 -0.55 5.24 -34.86
CA GLU A 498 -1.78 5.91 -34.42
C GLU A 498 -1.70 6.33 -32.94
N GLU A 499 -1.21 5.44 -32.08
CA GLU A 499 -0.97 5.74 -30.66
C GLU A 499 0.07 6.85 -30.49
N VAL A 500 1.21 6.79 -31.20
CA VAL A 500 2.25 7.82 -31.14
C VAL A 500 1.72 9.20 -31.54
N GLU A 501 0.99 9.30 -32.66
CA GLU A 501 0.40 10.56 -33.11
C GLU A 501 -0.68 11.07 -32.15
N THR A 502 -1.42 10.17 -31.51
CA THR A 502 -2.41 10.52 -30.49
C THR A 502 -1.75 11.08 -29.24
N TYR A 503 -0.71 10.41 -28.73
CA TYR A 503 0.03 10.86 -27.56
C TYR A 503 0.86 12.12 -27.83
N LYS A 504 1.28 12.37 -29.07
CA LYS A 504 1.89 13.66 -29.46
C LYS A 504 0.94 14.84 -29.23
N ARG A 505 -0.33 14.71 -29.64
CA ARG A 505 -1.36 15.74 -29.37
C ARG A 505 -1.64 15.88 -27.87
N PHE A 506 -1.64 14.76 -27.15
CA PHE A 506 -1.80 14.80 -25.70
C PHE A 506 -0.61 15.45 -24.99
N ALA A 507 0.61 15.27 -25.47
CA ALA A 507 1.80 15.90 -24.92
C ALA A 507 1.68 17.43 -25.00
N GLU A 508 1.30 17.98 -26.16
CA GLU A 508 1.07 19.42 -26.34
C GLU A 508 0.00 19.96 -25.38
N ARG A 509 -1.10 19.23 -25.21
CA ARG A 509 -2.19 19.61 -24.30
C ARG A 509 -1.81 19.47 -22.81
N LEU A 510 -0.98 18.48 -22.47
CA LEU A 510 -0.58 18.17 -21.10
C LEU A 510 0.51 19.11 -20.59
N GLU A 511 1.39 19.60 -21.46
CA GLU A 511 2.59 20.37 -21.09
C GLU A 511 2.34 21.48 -20.05
N PRO A 512 1.27 22.30 -20.12
CA PRO A 512 1.01 23.33 -19.11
C PRO A 512 0.70 22.80 -17.70
N PHE A 513 0.35 21.52 -17.58
CA PHE A 513 0.06 20.85 -16.31
C PHE A 513 1.30 20.16 -15.72
N ILE A 514 2.32 19.84 -16.53
CA ILE A 514 3.45 19.03 -16.09
C ILE A 514 4.33 19.80 -15.10
N CYS A 515 4.61 19.20 -13.95
CA CYS A 515 5.40 19.79 -12.88
C CYS A 515 6.31 18.76 -12.22
N ASP A 516 7.50 19.17 -11.75
CA ASP A 516 8.23 18.40 -10.74
C ASP A 516 7.48 18.50 -9.42
N THR A 517 6.56 17.57 -9.22
CA THR A 517 5.72 17.53 -8.03
C THR A 517 6.51 17.26 -6.76
N VAL A 518 7.64 16.55 -6.83
CA VAL A 518 8.45 16.27 -5.63
C VAL A 518 9.04 17.57 -5.12
N TYR A 519 9.61 18.38 -6.02
CA TYR A 519 10.08 19.72 -5.71
C TYR A 519 8.94 20.62 -5.21
N TYR A 520 7.83 20.70 -5.96
CA TYR A 520 6.69 21.55 -5.62
C TYR A 520 6.12 21.26 -4.22
N MET A 521 5.98 19.97 -3.86
CA MET A 521 5.43 19.57 -2.57
C MET A 521 6.37 19.92 -1.42
N ASN A 522 7.67 19.65 -1.55
CA ASN A 522 8.64 19.98 -0.51
C ASN A 522 8.86 21.50 -0.34
N GLU A 523 8.84 22.26 -1.43
CA GLU A 523 8.84 23.73 -1.38
C GLU A 523 7.57 24.30 -0.75
N SER A 524 6.41 23.73 -1.09
CA SER A 524 5.15 24.13 -0.45
C SER A 524 5.19 23.88 1.07
N ILE A 525 5.78 22.77 1.50
CA ILE A 525 5.98 22.47 2.92
C ILE A 525 6.94 23.47 3.57
N SER A 526 8.08 23.78 2.93
CA SER A 526 9.07 24.72 3.46
C SER A 526 8.48 26.13 3.61
N GLN A 527 7.63 26.54 2.67
CA GLN A 527 6.88 27.79 2.65
C GLN A 527 5.65 27.81 3.57
N LYS A 528 5.45 26.77 4.39
CA LYS A 528 4.34 26.69 5.36
C LYS A 528 2.94 26.63 4.75
N LYS A 529 2.83 26.25 3.47
CA LYS A 529 1.53 25.97 2.84
C LYS A 529 0.88 24.75 3.49
N LYS A 530 -0.43 24.79 3.63
CA LYS A 530 -1.27 23.69 4.10
C LYS A 530 -1.56 22.74 2.94
N ILE A 531 -1.30 21.46 3.17
CA ILE A 531 -1.47 20.38 2.19
C ILE A 531 -2.45 19.34 2.73
N LEU A 532 -3.47 19.03 1.95
CA LEU A 532 -4.42 17.95 2.21
C LEU A 532 -4.20 16.82 1.21
N VAL A 533 -3.89 15.63 1.71
CA VAL A 533 -3.71 14.44 0.88
C VAL A 533 -5.02 13.67 0.77
N GLU A 534 -5.39 13.35 -0.47
CA GLU A 534 -6.57 12.56 -0.80
C GLU A 534 -6.16 11.11 -1.16
N GLY A 535 -6.53 10.17 -0.29
CA GLY A 535 -6.37 8.74 -0.57
C GLY A 535 -7.28 8.28 -1.71
N GLY A 536 -6.76 7.46 -2.63
CA GLY A 536 -7.53 6.92 -3.76
C GLY A 536 -8.55 5.84 -3.34
N GLN A 537 -8.10 4.75 -2.73
CA GLN A 537 -8.95 3.68 -2.20
C GLN A 537 -8.91 3.65 -0.67
N ALA A 538 -8.78 2.47 -0.08
CA ALA A 538 -8.83 2.22 1.35
C ALA A 538 -7.85 1.11 1.71
N THR A 539 -7.39 1.08 2.96
CA THR A 539 -6.27 0.23 3.38
C THR A 539 -6.57 -1.27 3.27
N MET A 540 -7.82 -1.75 3.36
CA MET A 540 -8.10 -3.18 3.15
C MET A 540 -8.00 -3.62 1.68
N LEU A 541 -7.84 -2.68 0.76
CA LEU A 541 -7.49 -2.91 -0.64
C LEU A 541 -6.00 -2.68 -0.93
N ASP A 542 -5.17 -2.48 0.09
CA ASP A 542 -3.74 -2.26 -0.09
C ASP A 542 -3.02 -3.53 -0.56
N ILE A 543 -2.05 -3.36 -1.47
CA ILE A 543 -1.30 -4.47 -2.06
C ILE A 543 -0.50 -5.29 -1.04
N ASP A 544 -0.12 -4.69 0.08
CA ASP A 544 0.61 -5.31 1.18
C ASP A 544 -0.34 -5.75 2.30
N PHE A 545 -1.19 -4.84 2.75
CA PHE A 545 -1.97 -5.02 3.99
C PHE A 545 -3.39 -5.58 3.77
N GLY A 546 -3.92 -5.45 2.54
CA GLY A 546 -5.27 -5.89 2.22
C GLY A 546 -5.43 -7.41 2.07
N THR A 547 -6.64 -7.81 1.68
CA THR A 547 -7.04 -9.21 1.46
C THR A 547 -6.53 -9.75 0.13
N TYR A 548 -5.21 -9.80 -0.05
CA TYR A 548 -4.56 -10.23 -1.29
C TYR A 548 -4.95 -11.67 -1.68
N PRO A 549 -5.26 -11.95 -2.97
CA PRO A 549 -5.06 -11.10 -4.14
C PRO A 549 -6.22 -10.14 -4.46
N PHE A 550 -7.28 -10.11 -3.66
CA PHE A 550 -8.48 -9.28 -3.86
C PHE A 550 -8.27 -7.83 -3.39
N VAL A 551 -7.26 -7.18 -3.96
CA VAL A 551 -6.77 -5.85 -3.59
C VAL A 551 -6.54 -5.00 -4.84
N THR A 552 -6.20 -3.72 -4.68
CA THR A 552 -5.65 -2.91 -5.77
C THR A 552 -4.14 -3.13 -5.89
N SER A 553 -3.54 -2.57 -6.95
CA SER A 553 -2.10 -2.72 -7.26
C SER A 553 -1.24 -1.59 -6.68
N SER A 554 -1.84 -0.71 -5.87
CA SER A 554 -1.21 0.44 -5.23
C SER A 554 -1.27 0.32 -3.69
N SER A 555 -0.70 1.32 -3.00
CA SER A 555 -0.67 1.40 -1.53
C SER A 555 -1.58 2.52 -1.00
N PRO A 556 -2.90 2.31 -0.84
CA PRO A 556 -3.84 3.26 -0.22
C PRO A 556 -3.68 3.40 1.32
N SER A 557 -2.57 2.95 1.89
CA SER A 557 -2.13 3.22 3.26
C SER A 557 -1.31 4.52 3.39
N ALA A 558 -1.06 4.96 4.62
CA ALA A 558 -0.32 6.19 4.93
C ALA A 558 1.11 6.20 4.36
N GLY A 559 1.77 5.04 4.27
CA GLY A 559 3.08 4.93 3.62
C GLY A 559 3.05 5.32 2.13
N GLY A 560 1.91 5.06 1.46
CA GLY A 560 1.68 5.45 0.07
C GLY A 560 1.62 6.97 -0.17
N ILE A 561 1.35 7.76 0.88
CA ILE A 561 1.45 9.23 0.83
C ILE A 561 2.92 9.62 0.60
N CYS A 562 3.84 9.01 1.35
CA CYS A 562 5.26 9.32 1.26
C CYS A 562 5.83 8.91 -0.11
N THR A 563 5.60 7.65 -0.52
CA THR A 563 6.11 7.13 -1.79
C THR A 563 5.44 7.77 -3.01
N GLY A 564 4.20 8.26 -2.86
CA GLY A 564 3.42 8.84 -3.97
C GLY A 564 3.54 10.35 -4.16
N LEU A 565 4.13 11.08 -3.20
CA LEU A 565 4.32 12.53 -3.24
C LEU A 565 5.76 12.99 -3.01
N GLY A 566 6.66 12.08 -2.63
CA GLY A 566 8.05 12.43 -2.34
C GLY A 566 8.23 13.26 -1.07
N ILE A 567 7.38 13.04 -0.06
CA ILE A 567 7.45 13.74 1.23
C ILE A 567 7.93 12.78 2.33
N ALA A 568 8.69 13.31 3.28
CA ALA A 568 9.24 12.50 4.37
C ALA A 568 8.16 12.09 5.39
N PRO A 569 8.20 10.86 5.97
CA PRO A 569 7.21 10.42 6.96
C PRO A 569 6.98 11.41 8.12
N ARG A 570 8.06 12.05 8.61
CA ARG A 570 8.02 13.02 9.71
C ARG A 570 7.25 14.31 9.45
N VAL A 571 6.96 14.64 8.18
CA VAL A 571 6.18 15.85 7.85
C VAL A 571 4.68 15.61 7.90
N ILE A 572 4.25 14.34 7.89
CA ILE A 572 2.84 13.97 7.94
C ILE A 572 2.31 14.28 9.34
N GLY A 573 1.31 15.15 9.40
CA GLY A 573 0.56 15.49 10.60
C GLY A 573 -0.69 14.63 10.74
N ASP A 574 -1.86 15.28 10.74
CA ASP A 574 -3.11 14.60 11.05
C ASP A 574 -3.62 13.73 9.90
N LEU A 575 -3.79 12.44 10.19
CA LEU A 575 -4.47 11.51 9.31
C LEU A 575 -5.88 11.23 9.83
N VAL A 576 -6.88 11.49 8.99
CA VAL A 576 -8.29 11.19 9.25
C VAL A 576 -8.67 9.91 8.52
N GLY A 577 -9.10 8.91 9.28
CA GLY A 577 -9.60 7.65 8.74
C GLY A 577 -11.10 7.73 8.44
N VAL A 578 -11.49 7.52 7.19
CA VAL A 578 -12.90 7.49 6.79
C VAL A 578 -13.41 6.07 6.93
N VAL A 579 -14.36 5.89 7.85
CA VAL A 579 -14.98 4.62 8.18
C VAL A 579 -16.49 4.77 7.99
N LYS A 580 -17.09 3.86 7.24
CA LYS A 580 -18.56 3.80 7.11
C LYS A 580 -19.13 3.11 8.36
N ALA A 581 -20.32 3.52 8.80
CA ALA A 581 -21.02 2.96 9.95
C ALA A 581 -21.37 1.46 9.81
N TYR A 582 -21.16 0.90 8.62
CA TYR A 582 -21.24 -0.50 8.30
C TYR A 582 -20.17 -0.81 7.25
N THR A 583 -19.95 -2.07 6.90
CA THR A 583 -18.93 -2.43 5.91
C THR A 583 -19.57 -2.70 4.54
N THR A 584 -18.84 -2.33 3.49
CA THR A 584 -19.20 -2.70 2.12
C THR A 584 -17.98 -3.16 1.37
N ARG A 585 -18.18 -4.09 0.43
CA ARG A 585 -17.14 -4.57 -0.47
C ARG A 585 -17.64 -4.67 -1.90
N VAL A 586 -16.80 -4.24 -2.83
CA VAL A 586 -16.97 -4.47 -4.27
C VAL A 586 -16.08 -5.64 -4.68
N GLY A 587 -16.63 -6.60 -5.42
CA GLY A 587 -15.89 -7.75 -5.92
C GLY A 587 -15.84 -8.96 -4.97
N SER A 588 -15.07 -9.96 -5.38
CA SER A 588 -14.86 -11.24 -4.67
C SER A 588 -13.92 -11.11 -3.48
N GLY A 589 -13.81 -12.18 -2.69
CA GLY A 589 -12.89 -12.39 -1.57
C GLY A 589 -13.56 -12.39 -0.18
N PRO A 590 -12.82 -12.71 0.90
CA PRO A 590 -13.43 -12.99 2.21
C PRO A 590 -14.02 -11.75 2.90
N PHE A 591 -15.24 -11.85 3.41
CA PHE A 591 -15.93 -10.74 4.07
C PHE A 591 -16.58 -11.21 5.37
N PRO A 592 -15.84 -11.22 6.49
CA PRO A 592 -16.26 -11.92 7.72
C PRO A 592 -17.59 -11.43 8.29
N THR A 593 -17.88 -10.13 8.18
CA THR A 593 -19.12 -9.52 8.69
C THR A 593 -20.24 -9.42 7.66
N GLU A 594 -20.14 -10.13 6.53
CA GLU A 594 -21.14 -10.08 5.46
C GLU A 594 -22.53 -10.50 5.95
N LEU A 595 -23.53 -9.70 5.58
CA LEU A 595 -24.94 -10.04 5.76
C LEU A 595 -25.48 -10.62 4.46
N LEU A 596 -25.79 -11.91 4.49
CA LEU A 596 -26.43 -12.60 3.37
C LEU A 596 -27.97 -12.49 3.46
N GLY A 597 -28.63 -12.42 2.30
CA GLY A 597 -30.08 -12.33 2.20
C GLY A 597 -30.64 -10.97 2.59
N ASN A 598 -31.86 -10.96 3.14
CA ASN A 598 -32.69 -9.76 3.30
C ASN A 598 -32.02 -8.65 4.14
N ALA A 599 -31.30 -8.98 5.22
CA ALA A 599 -30.64 -7.99 6.04
C ALA A 599 -29.57 -7.20 5.28
N GLY A 600 -28.78 -7.88 4.45
CA GLY A 600 -27.79 -7.24 3.58
C GLY A 600 -28.44 -6.43 2.45
N ASP A 601 -29.57 -6.90 1.92
CA ASP A 601 -30.32 -6.20 0.87
C ASP A 601 -30.95 -4.90 1.36
N LEU A 602 -31.50 -4.88 2.58
CA LEU A 602 -32.02 -3.67 3.22
C LEU A 602 -30.91 -2.63 3.42
N LEU A 603 -29.76 -3.06 3.95
CA LEU A 603 -28.61 -2.17 4.15
C LEU A 603 -28.07 -1.63 2.82
N ARG A 604 -28.05 -2.47 1.78
CA ARG A 604 -27.65 -2.08 0.42
C ARG A 604 -28.60 -1.04 -0.17
N ALA A 605 -29.90 -1.24 -0.02
CA ALA A 605 -30.92 -0.34 -0.53
C ALA A 605 -30.86 1.03 0.17
N ALA A 606 -30.86 1.05 1.50
CA ALA A 606 -30.79 2.27 2.30
C ALA A 606 -29.49 3.04 2.05
N GLY A 607 -28.36 2.34 1.91
CA GLY A 607 -27.07 2.96 1.61
C GLY A 607 -26.83 3.35 0.15
N HIS A 608 -27.76 3.04 -0.76
CA HIS A 608 -27.58 3.14 -2.21
C HIS A 608 -26.26 2.49 -2.69
N GLU A 609 -25.99 1.28 -2.20
CA GLU A 609 -24.70 0.63 -2.37
C GLU A 609 -24.59 -0.10 -3.72
N PHE A 610 -24.52 0.71 -4.77
CA PHE A 610 -24.30 0.31 -6.16
C PHE A 610 -23.13 1.09 -6.75
N GLY A 611 -22.30 0.42 -7.55
CA GLY A 611 -21.18 1.06 -8.24
C GLY A 611 -21.66 2.18 -9.18
N THR A 612 -21.09 3.38 -9.07
CA THR A 612 -21.51 4.56 -9.86
C THR A 612 -21.32 4.38 -11.36
N THR A 613 -20.28 3.65 -11.77
CA THR A 613 -19.96 3.43 -13.18
C THR A 613 -20.50 2.09 -13.70
N THR A 614 -20.43 1.04 -12.89
CA THR A 614 -20.75 -0.33 -13.32
C THR A 614 -22.16 -0.77 -12.93
N GLY A 615 -22.83 -0.07 -12.02
CA GLY A 615 -24.12 -0.47 -11.45
C GLY A 615 -24.07 -1.73 -10.58
N ARG A 616 -22.90 -2.32 -10.35
CA ARG A 616 -22.77 -3.59 -9.60
C ARG A 616 -23.20 -3.41 -8.14
N PRO A 617 -24.04 -4.32 -7.59
CA PRO A 617 -24.40 -4.28 -6.18
C PRO A 617 -23.17 -4.55 -5.32
N ARG A 618 -23.00 -3.77 -4.24
CA ARG A 618 -21.96 -4.02 -3.25
C ARG A 618 -22.44 -5.05 -2.23
N ARG A 619 -21.53 -5.90 -1.79
CA ARG A 619 -21.72 -6.76 -0.61
C ARG A 619 -21.76 -5.87 0.62
N CYS A 620 -22.67 -6.14 1.55
CA CYS A 620 -22.92 -5.30 2.72
C CYS A 620 -22.85 -6.14 3.99
N GLY A 621 -22.33 -5.58 5.07
CA GLY A 621 -22.10 -6.27 6.33
C GLY A 621 -21.99 -5.32 7.51
N TRP A 622 -21.93 -5.88 8.72
CA TRP A 622 -21.78 -5.08 9.93
C TRP A 622 -20.41 -4.39 10.01
N LEU A 623 -20.29 -3.36 10.85
CA LEU A 623 -19.00 -2.72 11.08
C LEU A 623 -18.02 -3.72 11.71
N ASP A 624 -16.87 -3.89 11.05
CA ASP A 624 -15.82 -4.79 11.46
C ASP A 624 -14.75 -4.06 12.27
N ILE A 625 -14.75 -4.28 13.58
CA ILE A 625 -13.85 -3.60 14.52
C ILE A 625 -12.45 -4.23 14.47
N VAL A 626 -12.34 -5.53 14.18
CA VAL A 626 -11.04 -6.22 14.06
C VAL A 626 -10.26 -5.62 12.88
N ALA A 627 -10.89 -5.51 11.71
CA ALA A 627 -10.31 -4.86 10.55
C ALA A 627 -10.03 -3.37 10.79
N LEU A 628 -10.93 -2.66 11.47
CA LEU A 628 -10.76 -1.23 11.76
C LEU A 628 -9.55 -0.97 12.69
N LYS A 629 -9.37 -1.78 13.75
CA LYS A 629 -8.20 -1.67 14.64
C LYS A 629 -6.90 -1.91 13.86
N TYR A 630 -6.87 -2.94 13.02
CA TYR A 630 -5.73 -3.28 12.18
C TYR A 630 -5.31 -2.09 11.28
N VAL A 631 -6.25 -1.48 10.56
CA VAL A 631 -5.92 -0.32 9.70
C VAL A 631 -5.57 0.93 10.50
N CYS A 632 -6.11 1.11 11.72
CA CYS A 632 -5.72 2.21 12.60
C CYS A 632 -4.27 2.09 13.04
N GLN A 633 -3.77 0.88 13.31
CA GLN A 633 -2.36 0.62 13.64
C GLN A 633 -1.44 0.96 12.45
N ILE A 634 -1.77 0.47 11.25
CA ILE A 634 -0.97 0.70 10.04
C ILE A 634 -0.87 2.18 9.69
N ASN A 635 -1.99 2.91 9.74
CA ASN A 635 -2.03 4.29 9.30
C ASN A 635 -1.69 5.29 10.41
N GLY A 636 -1.92 4.92 11.68
CA GLY A 636 -1.78 5.83 12.81
C GLY A 636 -2.74 7.00 12.74
N PHE A 637 -4.04 6.73 12.56
CA PHE A 637 -5.06 7.77 12.51
C PHE A 637 -5.06 8.62 13.79
N THR A 638 -5.29 9.92 13.59
CA THR A 638 -5.44 10.91 14.66
C THR A 638 -6.91 11.08 15.03
N SER A 639 -7.79 10.90 14.05
CA SER A 639 -9.23 10.91 14.23
C SER A 639 -9.92 10.11 13.13
N LEU A 640 -11.20 9.82 13.35
CA LEU A 640 -12.07 9.13 12.41
C LEU A 640 -13.18 10.06 11.89
N ASN A 641 -13.61 9.79 10.67
CA ASN A 641 -14.84 10.28 10.08
C ASN A 641 -15.80 9.10 9.89
N LEU A 642 -16.83 9.03 10.73
CA LEU A 642 -17.85 7.98 10.68
C LEU A 642 -18.96 8.38 9.70
N THR A 643 -19.01 7.78 8.52
CA THR A 643 -19.93 8.15 7.46
C THR A 643 -21.14 7.24 7.38
N LYS A 644 -22.22 7.75 6.76
CA LYS A 644 -23.47 7.03 6.53
C LYS A 644 -24.10 6.49 7.82
N LEU A 645 -24.01 7.25 8.91
CA LEU A 645 -24.67 6.86 10.16
C LEU A 645 -26.19 6.83 9.98
N ASP A 646 -26.72 7.73 9.14
CA ASP A 646 -28.14 7.84 8.77
C ASP A 646 -28.74 6.53 8.21
N VAL A 647 -27.92 5.71 7.54
CA VAL A 647 -28.36 4.44 6.94
C VAL A 647 -28.79 3.41 7.98
N LEU A 648 -28.31 3.52 9.22
CA LEU A 648 -28.65 2.59 10.30
C LEU A 648 -29.94 2.97 11.04
N SER A 649 -30.61 4.06 10.64
CA SER A 649 -31.69 4.65 11.43
C SER A 649 -32.88 3.73 11.62
N ASP A 650 -33.28 2.97 10.61
CA ASP A 650 -34.49 2.13 10.65
C ASP A 650 -34.25 0.75 11.27
N LEU A 651 -33.04 0.48 11.78
CA LEU A 651 -32.70 -0.82 12.34
C LEU A 651 -33.08 -0.90 13.83
N PRO A 652 -33.71 -2.00 14.28
CA PRO A 652 -34.04 -2.18 15.71
C PRO A 652 -32.78 -2.49 16.54
N GLU A 653 -31.83 -3.23 15.96
CA GLU A 653 -30.56 -3.63 16.57
C GLU A 653 -29.43 -3.50 15.55
N ILE A 654 -28.24 -3.18 16.03
CA ILE A 654 -27.03 -3.01 15.23
C ILE A 654 -25.94 -3.88 15.86
N GLN A 655 -25.14 -4.56 15.03
CA GLN A 655 -24.04 -5.38 15.52
C GLN A 655 -22.66 -4.81 15.13
N LEU A 656 -21.68 -5.07 15.98
CA LEU A 656 -20.26 -4.79 15.76
C LEU A 656 -19.47 -6.11 15.80
N GLY A 657 -18.68 -6.42 14.77
CA GLY A 657 -17.79 -7.58 14.79
C GLY A 657 -16.53 -7.27 15.60
N VAL A 658 -16.49 -7.70 16.87
CA VAL A 658 -15.50 -7.23 17.87
C VAL A 658 -14.29 -8.16 18.03
N SER A 659 -14.41 -9.43 17.68
CA SER A 659 -13.31 -10.40 17.74
C SER A 659 -13.46 -11.45 16.64
N TYR A 660 -12.34 -12.06 16.25
CA TYR A 660 -12.31 -13.25 15.41
C TYR A 660 -11.75 -14.44 16.18
N LYS A 661 -12.29 -15.62 15.87
CA LYS A 661 -11.78 -16.91 16.33
C LYS A 661 -11.51 -17.83 15.15
N HIS A 662 -10.47 -18.64 15.25
CA HIS A 662 -10.29 -19.78 14.36
C HIS A 662 -11.44 -20.78 14.54
N THR A 663 -11.54 -21.74 13.61
CA THR A 663 -12.59 -22.76 13.63
C THR A 663 -12.61 -23.59 14.91
N ASP A 664 -11.44 -23.80 15.52
CA ASP A 664 -11.23 -24.49 16.80
C ASP A 664 -11.54 -23.64 18.05
N GLY A 665 -11.88 -22.36 17.86
CA GLY A 665 -12.23 -21.42 18.93
C GLY A 665 -11.05 -20.61 19.47
N THR A 666 -9.83 -20.81 18.99
CA THR A 666 -8.67 -20.01 19.40
C THR A 666 -8.81 -18.55 18.94
N PRO A 667 -8.55 -17.54 19.79
CA PRO A 667 -8.64 -16.14 19.40
C PRO A 667 -7.56 -15.74 18.38
N MET A 668 -7.93 -14.93 17.39
CA MET A 668 -6.98 -14.26 16.51
C MET A 668 -6.60 -12.89 17.11
N ASN A 669 -5.30 -12.62 17.27
CA ASN A 669 -4.81 -11.37 17.87
C ASN A 669 -4.88 -10.16 16.92
N SER A 670 -4.94 -10.43 15.62
CA SER A 670 -4.81 -9.45 14.53
C SER A 670 -5.64 -9.90 13.34
N PHE A 671 -5.78 -9.02 12.34
CA PHE A 671 -6.42 -9.37 11.07
C PHE A 671 -5.52 -10.35 10.29
N PRO A 672 -5.99 -11.56 9.95
CA PRO A 672 -5.13 -12.59 9.36
C PRO A 672 -4.67 -12.22 7.95
N ALA A 673 -3.45 -12.63 7.60
CA ALA A 673 -2.90 -12.53 6.24
C ALA A 673 -3.41 -13.66 5.33
N ASP A 674 -3.65 -14.83 5.93
CA ASP A 674 -4.12 -16.02 5.24
C ASP A 674 -5.61 -15.92 4.93
N LEU A 675 -5.97 -16.16 3.67
CA LEU A 675 -7.36 -16.06 3.23
C LEU A 675 -8.22 -17.22 3.74
N GLY A 676 -7.64 -18.42 3.90
CA GLY A 676 -8.35 -19.56 4.45
C GLY A 676 -8.76 -19.32 5.90
N ASP A 677 -7.83 -18.82 6.72
CA ASP A 677 -8.12 -18.38 8.09
C ASP A 677 -9.18 -17.29 8.13
N LEU A 678 -9.10 -16.30 7.24
CA LEU A 678 -10.06 -15.20 7.18
C LEU A 678 -11.47 -15.66 6.79
N GLU A 679 -11.58 -16.52 5.77
CA GLU A 679 -12.86 -17.03 5.26
C GLU A 679 -13.55 -17.98 6.24
N GLN A 680 -12.76 -18.74 7.01
CA GLN A 680 -13.27 -19.67 8.02
C GLN A 680 -13.42 -19.04 9.41
N SER A 681 -13.05 -17.76 9.56
CA SER A 681 -13.09 -17.06 10.84
C SER A 681 -14.52 -16.99 11.40
N LYS A 682 -14.64 -17.22 12.71
CA LYS A 682 -15.88 -17.01 13.45
C LYS A 682 -15.85 -15.64 14.08
N VAL A 683 -16.75 -14.76 13.64
CA VAL A 683 -16.91 -13.41 14.20
C VAL A 683 -17.74 -13.46 15.47
N GLU A 684 -17.25 -12.85 16.55
CA GLU A 684 -18.08 -12.56 17.71
C GLU A 684 -18.62 -11.14 17.60
N TYR A 685 -19.93 -11.01 17.83
CA TYR A 685 -20.65 -9.75 17.69
C TYR A 685 -21.02 -9.16 19.04
N GLU A 686 -20.93 -7.84 19.13
CA GLU A 686 -21.59 -7.06 20.17
C GLU A 686 -22.86 -6.43 19.59
N THR A 687 -24.02 -6.72 20.19
CA THR A 687 -25.31 -6.15 19.79
C THR A 687 -25.59 -4.87 20.56
N MET A 688 -26.00 -3.83 19.84
CA MET A 688 -26.35 -2.51 20.36
C MET A 688 -27.78 -2.13 19.95
N PRO A 689 -28.50 -1.33 20.75
CA PRO A 689 -29.83 -0.85 20.37
C PRO A 689 -29.75 0.12 19.19
N GLY A 690 -30.67 -0.01 18.23
CA GLY A 690 -30.89 1.00 17.20
C GLY A 690 -31.70 2.19 17.71
N TRP A 691 -32.03 3.15 16.83
CA TRP A 691 -32.71 4.40 17.24
C TRP A 691 -34.05 4.70 16.54
N ASN A 692 -34.35 4.12 15.39
CA ASN A 692 -35.64 4.26 14.67
C ASN A 692 -36.13 5.71 14.51
N VAL A 693 -35.20 6.63 14.23
CA VAL A 693 -35.44 8.07 14.03
C VAL A 693 -34.51 8.58 12.93
N ASP A 694 -35.04 9.33 11.97
CA ASP A 694 -34.22 9.99 10.95
C ASP A 694 -33.29 11.05 11.57
N ILE A 695 -31.99 10.93 11.30
CA ILE A 695 -30.95 11.84 11.77
C ILE A 695 -30.38 12.72 10.66
N SER A 696 -30.94 12.67 9.45
CA SER A 696 -30.35 13.32 8.27
C SER A 696 -30.23 14.84 8.34
N SER A 697 -31.11 15.46 9.14
CA SER A 697 -31.16 16.90 9.40
C SER A 697 -30.32 17.35 10.60
N VAL A 698 -29.77 16.41 11.38
CA VAL A 698 -29.02 16.73 12.60
C VAL A 698 -27.68 17.39 12.26
N ARG A 699 -27.32 18.45 13.00
CA ARG A 699 -26.06 19.20 12.79
C ARG A 699 -25.18 19.31 14.05
N ASN A 700 -25.74 19.12 15.24
CA ASN A 700 -24.98 19.08 16.49
C ASN A 700 -24.93 17.67 17.08
N TYR A 701 -23.81 17.31 17.70
CA TYR A 701 -23.64 15.99 18.32
C TYR A 701 -24.63 15.73 19.46
N SER A 702 -24.96 16.77 20.25
CA SER A 702 -25.92 16.69 21.37
C SER A 702 -27.32 16.30 20.93
N ASP A 703 -27.68 16.60 19.69
CA ASP A 703 -29.02 16.42 19.14
C ASP A 703 -29.22 15.01 18.56
N LEU A 704 -28.14 14.21 18.48
CA LEU A 704 -28.23 12.81 18.10
C LEU A 704 -28.97 11.98 19.18
N PRO A 705 -29.80 11.01 18.77
CA PRO A 705 -30.38 10.03 19.68
C PRO A 705 -29.32 9.37 20.56
N LYS A 706 -29.67 9.07 21.81
CA LYS A 706 -28.72 8.48 22.77
C LYS A 706 -28.08 7.19 22.24
N ALA A 707 -28.86 6.32 21.59
CA ALA A 707 -28.35 5.09 21.00
C ALA A 707 -27.32 5.35 19.87
N ALA A 708 -27.56 6.33 19.00
CA ALA A 708 -26.60 6.74 17.98
C ALA A 708 -25.30 7.30 18.58
N ARG A 709 -25.40 8.10 19.65
CA ARG A 709 -24.21 8.59 20.39
C ARG A 709 -23.41 7.46 21.02
N LEU A 710 -24.09 6.52 21.68
CA LEU A 710 -23.45 5.34 22.27
C LEU A 710 -22.77 4.46 21.21
N TYR A 711 -23.34 4.35 20.01
CA TYR A 711 -22.71 3.65 18.89
C TYR A 711 -21.38 4.31 18.49
N VAL A 712 -21.35 5.64 18.34
CA VAL A 712 -20.12 6.40 18.06
C VAL A 712 -19.09 6.21 19.17
N GLU A 713 -19.49 6.41 20.43
CA GLU A 713 -18.61 6.30 21.60
C GLU A 713 -18.05 4.87 21.77
N ARG A 714 -18.84 3.84 21.44
CA ARG A 714 -18.40 2.45 21.50
C ARG A 714 -17.33 2.14 20.46
N ILE A 715 -17.46 2.67 19.24
CA ILE A 715 -16.42 2.55 18.21
C ILE A 715 -15.12 3.19 18.70
N GLU A 716 -15.16 4.40 19.26
CA GLU A 716 -13.98 5.07 19.81
C GLU A 716 -13.32 4.25 20.92
N GLN A 717 -14.12 3.69 21.82
CA GLN A 717 -13.63 2.88 22.94
C GLN A 717 -12.92 1.60 22.44
N LEU A 718 -13.49 0.93 21.45
CA LEU A 718 -12.95 -0.33 20.92
C LEU A 718 -11.69 -0.12 20.08
N VAL A 719 -11.64 0.98 19.32
CA VAL A 719 -10.56 1.29 18.38
C VAL A 719 -9.42 2.08 19.04
N GLY A 720 -9.73 2.91 20.04
CA GLY A 720 -8.78 3.81 20.69
C GLY A 720 -8.49 5.09 19.89
N VAL A 721 -9.28 5.41 18.87
CA VAL A 721 -9.15 6.62 18.03
C VAL A 721 -10.46 7.42 18.09
N PRO A 722 -10.42 8.74 18.38
CA PRO A 722 -11.63 9.55 18.49
C PRO A 722 -12.31 9.77 17.13
N VAL A 723 -13.64 9.88 17.13
CA VAL A 723 -14.44 10.27 15.97
C VAL A 723 -14.65 11.78 16.06
N HIS A 724 -14.15 12.54 15.07
CA HIS A 724 -14.33 14.00 15.03
C HIS A 724 -15.40 14.43 14.03
N TYR A 725 -15.70 13.58 13.05
CA TYR A 725 -16.63 13.88 11.96
C TYR A 725 -17.65 12.76 11.85
N ILE A 726 -18.93 13.10 11.72
CA ILE A 726 -20.02 12.13 11.58
C ILE A 726 -20.88 12.54 10.39
N GLY A 727 -20.91 11.71 9.35
CA GLY A 727 -21.75 11.90 8.17
C GLY A 727 -23.15 11.35 8.39
N VAL A 728 -24.15 12.22 8.27
CA VAL A 728 -25.59 11.89 8.38
C VAL A 728 -26.34 12.13 7.07
N GLY A 729 -25.64 12.04 5.93
CA GLY A 729 -26.26 12.18 4.62
C GLY A 729 -25.26 12.51 3.51
N PRO A 730 -25.70 12.56 2.25
CA PRO A 730 -24.83 12.77 1.10
C PRO A 730 -24.46 14.24 0.85
N GLY A 731 -25.29 15.20 1.32
CA GLY A 731 -25.08 16.64 1.11
C GLY A 731 -23.81 17.16 1.79
N ARG A 732 -23.24 18.25 1.25
CA ARG A 732 -21.99 18.86 1.77
C ARG A 732 -22.12 19.33 3.22
N ASP A 733 -23.29 19.82 3.60
CA ASP A 733 -23.64 20.34 4.93
C ASP A 733 -24.04 19.23 5.95
N ALA A 734 -24.34 18.01 5.48
CA ALA A 734 -24.75 16.88 6.31
C ALA A 734 -23.57 16.22 7.04
N LEU A 735 -22.83 16.99 7.82
CA LEU A 735 -21.67 16.56 8.60
C LEU A 735 -21.73 17.19 10.00
N ILE A 736 -21.67 16.36 11.04
CA ILE A 736 -21.60 16.77 12.44
C ILE A 736 -20.13 16.77 12.88
N TYR A 737 -19.73 17.80 13.63
CA TYR A 737 -18.42 17.90 14.28
C TYR A 737 -18.56 17.53 15.77
N LYS A 738 -17.65 16.71 16.29
CA LYS A 738 -17.62 16.27 17.71
C LYS A 738 -16.43 16.85 18.47
#